data_AF-A0A2I2G7F7-F1
#
_entry.id   AF-A0A2I2G7F7-F1
#
_cell.length_a   1.000
_cell.length_b   1.000
_cell.length_c   1.000
_cell.angle_alpha   90.00
_cell.angle_beta   90.00
_cell.angle_gamma   90.00
#
_symmetry.space_group_name_H-M   'P 1'
#
loop_
_entity.id
_entity.type
_entity.pdbx_description
1 polymer ?
#
loop_
_entity_poly.entity_id
_entity_poly.type
_entity_poly.pdbx_seq_one_letter_code
_entity_poly.pdbx_strand_id
1 'polypeptide(L)'
;MSRLWHSLAAIATLGSYALATPHGHLPRGHAHMHAKHLTERDDYIDSSFDQSDLSFIKRMAAVGDSYSAGIGAGDRLGNIGEALSSESVISQVLNDQIPNIDSNQQVIMLSAGGNDVELSNILNQCIYQWAVFNSAQVTLAKAAALADPRFKWGEGFDWDSLGLGCDGQLARTKKLIEGDAFSKNLDSVIAAAKKKLGKDGMIYYTGYAKFWAEDLSPACDKVSWSTWIYDSQTLTSAHRKTMNDLVDAVNAKISAAVKKAGSQVEFVDYDSYVGYYGGRFCEKGVDESTTDSNTRTGLMFYELNTWDPLGSNPRKRSYDAPMNGTFEGSVNQLAQITLLVDPNAKFSDKDSNSNAGTAAASLEVSKVATSAKVADVEVPNVLPDGYGRVFHPQILLHKIISGLVIYKMIDQNLETNGFTSLPEKISFDSCPYYSGSGGSGNSGGQQIGLASYINPLADPGAWDRMIDYPADKVSVLVANVLNGPDTSVNEDWKKVIKRAKDAGKTVLGYVRTGYLGVSQNQFTTRLGSTTLADWTSQIQSDVDLWYELYPDMIGGIFFDEGFNECGENNIYANLYRFISDTTKRKHPGAFTVLNPGATMPQCFEHSADTLMTFENSYDTYINSYVGNPDWTPEDPRKLWHIIYNVPSDSVAHVTSLALERGAGLIHITDDTLPNPYDTLPADDYMQTIMKAVDGGGPAVADPSSYSNTGSAASVPSGLKVTASDYSSVSLSWSGSGFPYAYAVYQDGKEVVRLLGSMTEVTIGNIKPGSSMSFTVRARSATGKETADSNSVKATTDELPNNQAITNAKVSSTATSTTIQADVLVPFAFLRVFLTDPDTNCQMPAWPINYNLGNYICTHHMVEGENFFQYSGAKLAKGETNYPWSWSPQGSAPVSRDGYTYTWKLPIGSSSVDPNYFVVEGQGYGPLTNIFHPCPSTWSDSTTATGAYCTGKGPYDCKGEPLCSTMNVKFCDKAVNQMQRGSKIYTANGEALAISGNCWANWEQFGCKVTVRGKDENGKNCQITGDEMWEAYQDIRKNGGCKKCGTKHFGNGCLVSVDYYYGCNNRDPGVNSIED
;
A
#
# COMPACT_ATOMS: atom_id res chain seq x y z
N MET A 1 -22.97 -21.64 -3.10
CA MET A 1 -23.35 -20.26 -2.69
C MET A 1 -22.81 -19.13 -3.57
N SER A 2 -21.59 -19.15 -4.15
CA SER A 2 -21.05 -17.98 -4.88
C SER A 2 -21.87 -17.56 -6.10
N ARG A 3 -22.45 -18.50 -6.88
CA ARG A 3 -23.30 -18.18 -8.05
C ARG A 3 -24.58 -17.41 -7.68
N LEU A 4 -25.15 -17.63 -6.50
CA LEU A 4 -26.33 -16.92 -5.99
C LEU A 4 -26.03 -15.45 -5.71
N TRP A 5 -24.85 -15.21 -5.11
CA TRP A 5 -24.32 -13.88 -4.85
C TRP A 5 -23.90 -13.16 -6.13
N HIS A 6 -23.37 -13.86 -7.14
CA HIS A 6 -23.03 -13.23 -8.43
C HIS A 6 -24.29 -12.83 -9.20
N SER A 7 -25.35 -13.63 -9.19
CA SER A 7 -26.61 -13.24 -9.82
C SER A 7 -27.28 -12.06 -9.11
N LEU A 8 -27.37 -12.05 -7.78
CA LEU A 8 -27.97 -10.93 -7.02
C LEU A 8 -27.08 -9.67 -6.98
N ALA A 9 -25.76 -9.82 -6.90
CA ALA A 9 -24.82 -8.70 -6.95
C ALA A 9 -24.66 -8.14 -8.37
N ALA A 10 -24.73 -8.95 -9.43
CA ALA A 10 -24.81 -8.44 -10.80
C ALA A 10 -26.08 -7.60 -10.99
N ILE A 11 -27.18 -7.98 -10.35
CA ILE A 11 -28.43 -7.20 -10.38
C ILE A 11 -28.30 -5.88 -9.58
N ALA A 12 -27.59 -5.88 -8.45
CA ALA A 12 -27.27 -4.66 -7.69
C ALA A 12 -26.35 -3.71 -8.46
N THR A 13 -25.43 -4.28 -9.23
CA THR A 13 -24.49 -3.52 -10.05
C THR A 13 -25.18 -2.96 -11.30
N LEU A 14 -26.13 -3.69 -11.92
CA LEU A 14 -26.90 -3.23 -13.07
C LEU A 14 -27.97 -2.17 -12.70
N GLY A 15 -28.59 -2.25 -11.52
CA GLY A 15 -29.46 -1.20 -10.99
C GLY A 15 -28.71 0.11 -10.72
N SER A 16 -27.48 0.00 -10.22
CA SER A 16 -26.56 1.12 -10.05
C SER A 16 -26.11 1.70 -11.40
N TYR A 17 -25.92 0.86 -12.42
CA TYR A 17 -25.52 1.25 -13.78
C TYR A 17 -26.62 1.99 -14.55
N ALA A 18 -27.87 1.57 -14.39
CA ALA A 18 -29.07 2.22 -14.95
C ALA A 18 -29.26 3.65 -14.44
N LEU A 19 -28.88 3.91 -13.18
CA LEU A 19 -28.89 5.23 -12.56
C LEU A 19 -27.65 6.07 -12.90
N ALA A 20 -26.60 5.45 -13.48
CA ALA A 20 -25.34 6.11 -13.82
C ALA A 20 -25.18 6.48 -15.31
N THR A 21 -26.02 5.97 -16.23
CA THR A 21 -25.91 6.27 -17.68
C THR A 21 -27.28 6.34 -18.39
N PRO A 22 -27.77 7.52 -18.82
CA PRO A 22 -29.07 7.64 -19.50
C PRO A 22 -29.08 7.19 -20.98
N HIS A 23 -27.94 6.79 -21.55
CA HIS A 23 -27.68 6.95 -23.00
C HIS A 23 -27.71 5.66 -23.87
N GLY A 24 -28.26 4.55 -23.38
CA GLY A 24 -28.29 3.28 -24.13
C GLY A 24 -29.64 2.95 -24.79
N HIS A 25 -29.86 3.30 -26.06
CA HIS A 25 -31.02 2.84 -26.85
C HIS A 25 -30.91 1.34 -27.21
N LEU A 26 -31.70 0.45 -26.59
CA LEU A 26 -31.90 -0.96 -26.98
C LEU A 26 -33.36 -1.43 -26.71
N PRO A 27 -33.90 -2.42 -27.44
CA PRO A 27 -35.35 -2.67 -27.60
C PRO A 27 -36.07 -3.34 -26.41
N ARG A 28 -37.40 -3.13 -26.32
CA ARG A 28 -38.38 -3.45 -25.25
C ARG A 28 -38.45 -4.92 -24.76
N GLY A 29 -38.52 -5.17 -23.44
CA GLY A 29 -38.76 -6.49 -22.78
C GLY A 29 -39.18 -6.39 -21.28
N HIS A 30 -39.79 -7.45 -20.70
CA HIS A 30 -40.66 -7.50 -19.50
C HIS A 30 -40.00 -7.54 -18.09
N ALA A 31 -40.77 -7.24 -17.03
CA ALA A 31 -40.37 -7.03 -15.61
C ALA A 31 -40.20 -8.29 -14.72
N HIS A 32 -39.77 -9.43 -15.25
CA HIS A 32 -39.62 -10.66 -14.46
C HIS A 32 -38.56 -11.61 -15.06
N MET A 33 -37.91 -12.41 -14.21
CA MET A 33 -36.93 -13.43 -14.62
C MET A 33 -37.56 -14.82 -14.74
N HIS A 34 -37.37 -15.50 -15.89
CA HIS A 34 -37.62 -16.93 -16.07
C HIS A 34 -36.31 -17.64 -16.45
N ALA A 35 -35.79 -18.51 -15.58
CA ALA A 35 -34.63 -19.35 -15.90
C ALA A 35 -34.95 -20.84 -15.74
N LYS A 36 -34.28 -21.71 -16.54
CA LYS A 36 -34.36 -23.17 -16.35
C LYS A 36 -33.79 -23.61 -15.00
N HIS A 37 -32.71 -22.95 -14.55
CA HIS A 37 -32.08 -23.08 -13.23
C HIS A 37 -31.44 -21.73 -12.86
N LEU A 38 -31.85 -21.07 -11.77
CA LEU A 38 -31.18 -19.85 -11.25
C LEU A 38 -29.88 -20.18 -10.51
N THR A 39 -29.73 -21.44 -10.09
CA THR A 39 -28.51 -22.02 -9.53
C THR A 39 -28.36 -23.44 -10.07
N GLU A 40 -27.18 -23.81 -10.56
CA GLU A 40 -26.88 -25.19 -10.93
C GLU A 40 -26.43 -25.98 -9.70
N ARG A 41 -27.00 -27.17 -9.55
CA ARG A 41 -26.47 -28.22 -8.69
C ARG A 41 -25.42 -28.97 -9.51
N ASP A 42 -24.23 -29.18 -8.96
CA ASP A 42 -23.36 -30.23 -9.49
C ASP A 42 -24.03 -31.57 -9.17
N ASP A 43 -24.52 -32.27 -10.20
CA ASP A 43 -25.25 -33.54 -10.07
C ASP A 43 -24.34 -34.72 -9.64
N TYR A 44 -23.14 -34.44 -9.14
CA TYR A 44 -22.19 -35.41 -8.62
C TYR A 44 -22.15 -35.32 -7.09
N ILE A 45 -22.81 -36.28 -6.43
CA ILE A 45 -22.70 -36.70 -5.02
C ILE A 45 -23.88 -36.28 -4.10
N ASP A 46 -24.55 -37.33 -3.61
CA ASP A 46 -25.39 -37.45 -2.42
C ASP A 46 -26.79 -36.79 -2.37
N SER A 47 -27.73 -37.53 -1.79
CA SER A 47 -29.14 -37.21 -1.58
C SER A 47 -29.40 -36.45 -0.27
N SER A 48 -28.37 -35.89 0.35
CA SER A 48 -28.46 -35.12 1.59
C SER A 48 -28.96 -33.69 1.32
N PHE A 49 -29.77 -33.15 2.24
CA PHE A 49 -30.32 -31.80 2.15
C PHE A 49 -29.20 -30.75 2.33
N ASP A 50 -28.89 -30.00 1.27
CA ASP A 50 -27.99 -28.83 1.34
C ASP A 50 -28.79 -27.62 1.84
N GLN A 51 -28.39 -27.14 3.02
CA GLN A 51 -29.02 -26.02 3.70
C GLN A 51 -28.93 -24.71 2.90
N SER A 52 -27.96 -24.60 1.99
CA SER A 52 -27.71 -23.42 1.15
C SER A 52 -28.34 -23.48 -0.25
N ASP A 53 -29.04 -24.57 -0.55
CA ASP A 53 -29.66 -24.79 -1.85
C ASP A 53 -30.92 -23.95 -2.02
N LEU A 54 -30.81 -22.86 -2.80
CA LEU A 54 -31.96 -22.08 -3.26
C LEU A 54 -32.32 -22.37 -4.72
N SER A 55 -31.88 -23.51 -5.29
CA SER A 55 -32.19 -23.92 -6.68
C SER A 55 -33.68 -24.17 -6.94
N PHE A 56 -34.46 -24.30 -5.87
CA PHE A 56 -35.90 -24.33 -5.95
C PHE A 56 -36.48 -23.01 -6.47
N ILE A 57 -35.81 -21.87 -6.27
CA ILE A 57 -36.24 -20.55 -6.75
C ILE A 57 -35.98 -20.47 -8.26
N LYS A 58 -37.05 -20.36 -9.03
CA LYS A 58 -37.06 -20.27 -10.50
C LYS A 58 -37.74 -19.00 -11.01
N ARG A 59 -38.53 -18.35 -10.15
CA ARG A 59 -39.29 -17.13 -10.44
C ARG A 59 -39.15 -16.14 -9.28
N MET A 60 -38.58 -14.99 -9.57
CA MET A 60 -38.48 -13.89 -8.61
C MET A 60 -38.79 -12.55 -9.28
N ALA A 61 -39.24 -11.59 -8.47
CA ALA A 61 -39.52 -10.22 -8.90
C ALA A 61 -39.05 -9.21 -7.86
N ALA A 62 -38.78 -7.99 -8.30
CA ALA A 62 -38.38 -6.87 -7.47
C ALA A 62 -39.24 -5.65 -7.81
N VAL A 63 -39.82 -5.02 -6.80
CA VAL A 63 -40.66 -3.84 -6.95
C VAL A 63 -40.45 -2.90 -5.79
N GLY A 64 -40.58 -1.60 -6.00
CA GLY A 64 -40.41 -0.65 -4.92
C GLY A 64 -39.88 0.70 -5.38
N ASP A 65 -39.37 1.44 -4.39
CA ASP A 65 -38.63 2.67 -4.60
C ASP A 65 -37.14 2.42 -4.92
N SER A 66 -36.35 3.49 -4.92
CA SER A 66 -34.93 3.45 -5.24
C SER A 66 -34.08 2.56 -4.32
N TYR A 67 -34.57 2.19 -3.13
CA TYR A 67 -33.88 1.26 -2.23
C TYR A 67 -34.11 -0.21 -2.61
N SER A 68 -35.07 -0.50 -3.52
CA SER A 68 -35.29 -1.81 -4.16
C SER A 68 -34.64 -1.94 -5.55
N ALA A 69 -34.29 -0.82 -6.19
CA ALA A 69 -33.90 -0.73 -7.60
C ALA A 69 -32.57 -1.44 -7.99
N GLY A 70 -32.03 -2.29 -7.13
CA GLY A 70 -30.82 -3.08 -7.36
C GLY A 70 -30.92 -4.54 -6.92
N ILE A 71 -32.10 -5.12 -6.68
CA ILE A 71 -32.13 -6.54 -6.28
C ILE A 71 -33.29 -7.29 -6.94
N GLY A 72 -33.02 -8.03 -8.02
CA GLY A 72 -33.93 -9.01 -8.63
C GLY A 72 -34.37 -8.90 -10.12
N ALA A 73 -33.87 -7.99 -10.97
CA ALA A 73 -34.14 -7.99 -12.42
C ALA A 73 -32.98 -8.60 -13.23
N GLY A 74 -33.17 -9.81 -13.77
CA GLY A 74 -32.34 -10.32 -14.88
C GLY A 74 -32.67 -9.60 -16.18
N ASP A 75 -32.05 -10.02 -17.28
CA ASP A 75 -31.94 -9.29 -18.56
C ASP A 75 -33.08 -8.29 -18.88
N ARG A 76 -32.67 -7.02 -18.88
CA ARG A 76 -33.33 -5.81 -19.41
C ARG A 76 -34.85 -5.72 -19.21
N LEU A 77 -35.20 -5.01 -18.13
CA LEU A 77 -36.31 -4.05 -18.16
C LEU A 77 -36.14 -3.15 -19.39
N GLY A 78 -37.15 -3.07 -20.24
CA GLY A 78 -37.25 -2.03 -21.27
C GLY A 78 -37.07 -0.64 -20.66
N ASN A 79 -36.65 0.34 -21.49
CA ASN A 79 -36.39 1.76 -21.16
C ASN A 79 -36.56 2.13 -19.67
N ILE A 80 -35.42 2.32 -19.00
CA ILE A 80 -35.28 2.64 -17.56
C ILE A 80 -36.17 3.81 -17.09
N GLY A 81 -36.63 4.67 -17.99
CA GLY A 81 -37.55 5.77 -17.66
C GLY A 81 -38.96 5.36 -17.19
N GLU A 82 -39.45 4.16 -17.50
CA GLU A 82 -40.88 3.83 -17.27
C GLU A 82 -41.19 2.76 -16.19
N ALA A 83 -40.21 1.96 -15.72
CA ALA A 83 -40.52 0.80 -14.85
C ALA A 83 -40.18 0.95 -13.36
N LEU A 84 -39.28 1.87 -12.98
CA LEU A 84 -38.87 2.11 -11.59
C LEU A 84 -38.56 3.60 -11.41
N SER A 85 -39.58 4.42 -11.14
CA SER A 85 -39.36 5.82 -10.75
C SER A 85 -38.61 5.84 -9.42
N SER A 86 -37.49 6.56 -9.36
CA SER A 86 -36.71 6.79 -8.12
C SER A 86 -37.50 7.48 -7.01
N GLU A 87 -38.70 7.99 -7.31
CA GLU A 87 -39.66 8.56 -6.35
C GLU A 87 -40.95 7.73 -6.20
N SER A 88 -40.91 6.43 -6.52
CA SER A 88 -42.10 5.57 -6.44
C SER A 88 -42.72 5.59 -5.05
N VAL A 89 -43.86 6.26 -4.93
CA VAL A 89 -44.78 6.16 -3.79
C VAL A 89 -45.55 4.84 -3.89
N ILE A 90 -46.12 4.37 -2.78
CA ILE A 90 -46.85 3.10 -2.72
C ILE A 90 -47.92 3.01 -3.83
N SER A 91 -48.58 4.11 -4.18
CA SER A 91 -49.58 4.10 -5.27
C SER A 91 -49.00 3.79 -6.64
N GLN A 92 -47.77 4.21 -6.94
CA GLN A 92 -47.10 3.89 -8.22
C GLN A 92 -46.65 2.43 -8.24
N VAL A 93 -46.13 1.91 -7.11
CA VAL A 93 -45.82 0.48 -6.98
C VAL A 93 -47.07 -0.38 -7.22
N LEU A 94 -48.21 0.05 -6.66
CA LEU A 94 -49.50 -0.63 -6.82
C LEU A 94 -50.06 -0.62 -8.24
N ASN A 95 -49.98 0.53 -8.92
CA ASN A 95 -50.66 0.74 -10.20
C ASN A 95 -49.79 0.44 -11.41
N ASP A 96 -48.48 0.63 -11.28
CA ASP A 96 -47.55 0.66 -12.42
C ASP A 96 -46.52 -0.48 -12.35
N GLN A 97 -46.12 -0.91 -11.14
CA GLN A 97 -45.10 -1.96 -11.00
C GLN A 97 -45.70 -3.37 -10.80
N ILE A 98 -46.47 -3.58 -9.73
CA ILE A 98 -47.04 -4.90 -9.38
C ILE A 98 -47.86 -5.53 -10.51
N PRO A 99 -48.70 -4.78 -11.26
CA PRO A 99 -49.47 -5.36 -12.36
C PRO A 99 -48.60 -6.02 -13.43
N ASN A 100 -47.38 -5.50 -13.65
CA ASN A 100 -46.42 -5.97 -14.65
C ASN A 100 -45.60 -7.20 -14.23
N ILE A 101 -45.74 -7.67 -12.98
CA ILE A 101 -45.12 -8.91 -12.51
C ILE A 101 -45.98 -10.12 -12.90
N ASP A 102 -45.34 -11.20 -13.37
CA ASP A 102 -46.01 -12.49 -13.60
C ASP A 102 -46.56 -13.13 -12.31
N SER A 103 -47.63 -13.92 -12.42
CA SER A 103 -48.11 -14.75 -11.30
C SER A 103 -47.16 -15.92 -11.00
N ASN A 104 -47.34 -16.54 -9.83
CA ASN A 104 -46.57 -17.69 -9.35
C ASN A 104 -45.09 -17.38 -9.04
N GLN A 105 -44.82 -16.20 -8.47
CA GLN A 105 -43.50 -15.82 -7.97
C GLN A 105 -43.15 -16.61 -6.70
N GLN A 106 -41.90 -17.06 -6.59
CA GLN A 106 -41.40 -17.73 -5.40
C GLN A 106 -40.74 -16.73 -4.44
N VAL A 107 -40.24 -15.62 -4.98
CA VAL A 107 -39.68 -14.50 -4.23
C VAL A 107 -40.19 -13.19 -4.80
N ILE A 108 -40.64 -12.28 -3.94
CA ILE A 108 -40.84 -10.88 -4.29
C ILE A 108 -40.05 -10.02 -3.31
N MET A 109 -39.18 -9.16 -3.83
CA MET A 109 -38.50 -8.15 -3.04
C MET A 109 -39.27 -6.84 -3.10
N LEU A 110 -39.45 -6.18 -1.95
CA LEU A 110 -40.29 -4.99 -1.82
C LEU A 110 -39.67 -3.95 -0.89
N SER A 111 -39.55 -2.69 -1.35
CA SER A 111 -39.33 -1.51 -0.51
C SER A 111 -40.27 -0.40 -0.95
N ALA A 112 -41.04 0.16 -0.03
CA ALA A 112 -41.86 1.33 -0.34
C ALA A 112 -42.21 2.07 0.96
N GLY A 113 -42.56 3.35 0.82
CA GLY A 113 -43.12 4.14 1.91
C GLY A 113 -42.26 5.34 2.33
N GLY A 114 -40.96 5.37 2.03
CA GLY A 114 -40.11 6.54 2.32
C GLY A 114 -40.57 7.81 1.58
N ASN A 115 -40.94 7.67 0.31
CA ASN A 115 -41.44 8.78 -0.50
C ASN A 115 -42.87 9.20 -0.10
N ASP A 116 -43.72 8.25 0.34
CA ASP A 116 -45.08 8.52 0.82
C ASP A 116 -45.13 9.42 2.06
N VAL A 117 -44.00 9.53 2.78
CA VAL A 117 -43.85 10.38 3.96
C VAL A 117 -42.91 11.56 3.73
N GLU A 118 -42.69 11.89 2.46
CA GLU A 118 -42.03 13.12 1.98
C GLU A 118 -40.53 13.25 2.33
N LEU A 119 -39.75 12.18 2.16
CA LEU A 119 -38.30 12.22 2.34
C LEU A 119 -37.62 13.34 1.51
N SER A 120 -37.97 13.50 0.23
CA SER A 120 -37.42 14.56 -0.63
C SER A 120 -37.67 15.96 -0.06
N ASN A 121 -38.82 16.18 0.62
CA ASN A 121 -39.12 17.46 1.26
C ASN A 121 -38.30 17.67 2.53
N ILE A 122 -37.96 16.62 3.27
CA ILE A 122 -37.00 16.72 4.39
C ILE A 122 -35.62 17.13 3.87
N LEU A 123 -35.15 16.50 2.77
CA LEU A 123 -33.87 16.87 2.15
C LEU A 123 -33.88 18.35 1.72
N ASN A 124 -34.99 18.83 1.15
CA ASN A 124 -35.14 20.23 0.81
C ASN A 124 -35.16 21.14 2.05
N GLN A 125 -36.05 20.88 3.02
CA GLN A 125 -36.31 21.81 4.13
C GLN A 125 -35.22 21.81 5.21
N CYS A 126 -34.52 20.68 5.39
CA CYS A 126 -33.59 20.48 6.50
C CYS A 126 -32.12 20.41 6.11
N ILE A 127 -31.80 20.08 4.85
CA ILE A 127 -30.42 19.72 4.46
C ILE A 127 -29.90 20.63 3.34
N TYR A 128 -30.48 20.52 2.14
CA TYR A 128 -29.96 21.19 0.94
C TYR A 128 -30.60 22.53 0.63
N GLN A 129 -31.83 22.79 1.09
CA GLN A 129 -32.52 24.07 0.84
C GLN A 129 -32.55 24.46 -0.64
N TRP A 130 -32.92 23.52 -1.52
CA TRP A 130 -33.06 23.80 -2.94
C TRP A 130 -34.11 24.87 -3.23
N ALA A 131 -35.24 24.85 -2.49
CA ALA A 131 -36.28 25.87 -2.47
C ALA A 131 -36.97 25.95 -1.11
N VAL A 132 -36.51 26.85 -0.24
CA VAL A 132 -37.10 27.11 1.08
C VAL A 132 -37.38 28.60 1.20
N PHE A 133 -38.63 28.94 1.52
CA PHE A 133 -39.15 30.30 1.39
C PHE A 133 -39.97 30.71 2.61
N ASN A 134 -40.08 32.02 2.85
CA ASN A 134 -41.13 32.53 3.74
C ASN A 134 -42.48 32.64 2.99
N SER A 135 -43.58 32.86 3.71
CA SER A 135 -44.94 32.88 3.12
C SER A 135 -45.13 33.90 1.98
N ALA A 136 -44.44 35.05 2.05
CA ALA A 136 -44.49 36.05 0.98
C ALA A 136 -43.75 35.56 -0.28
N GLN A 137 -42.58 34.96 -0.09
CA GLN A 137 -41.80 34.35 -1.17
C GLN A 137 -42.54 33.16 -1.81
N VAL A 138 -43.24 32.32 -1.04
CA VAL A 138 -44.08 31.24 -1.60
C VAL A 138 -45.17 31.80 -2.52
N THR A 139 -45.86 32.85 -2.08
CA THR A 139 -46.90 33.51 -2.88
C THR A 139 -46.33 34.08 -4.19
N LEU A 140 -45.15 34.70 -4.10
CA LEU A 140 -44.44 35.24 -5.26
C LEU A 140 -43.99 34.12 -6.22
N ALA A 141 -43.36 33.08 -5.70
CA ALA A 141 -42.87 31.94 -6.47
C ALA A 141 -44.01 31.26 -7.23
N LYS A 142 -45.14 31.03 -6.56
CA LYS A 142 -46.35 30.45 -7.16
C LYS A 142 -46.90 31.34 -8.27
N ALA A 143 -47.03 32.64 -8.03
CA ALA A 143 -47.53 33.56 -9.06
C ALA A 143 -46.59 33.65 -10.27
N ALA A 144 -45.27 33.68 -10.03
CA ALA A 144 -44.26 33.71 -11.08
C ALA A 144 -44.26 32.41 -11.92
N ALA A 145 -44.34 31.25 -11.26
CA ALA A 145 -44.35 29.96 -11.93
C ALA A 145 -45.62 29.76 -12.78
N LEU A 146 -46.79 30.10 -12.25
CA LEU A 146 -48.06 29.98 -12.99
C LEU A 146 -48.16 30.98 -14.17
N ALA A 147 -47.40 32.08 -14.14
CA ALA A 147 -47.32 33.02 -15.25
C ALA A 147 -46.31 32.60 -16.33
N ASP A 148 -45.42 31.64 -16.04
CA ASP A 148 -44.37 31.19 -16.94
C ASP A 148 -44.72 29.86 -17.62
N PRO A 149 -44.85 29.81 -18.96
CA PRO A 149 -45.17 28.58 -19.69
C PRO A 149 -44.20 27.42 -19.46
N ARG A 150 -42.99 27.67 -18.94
CA ARG A 150 -41.98 26.65 -18.59
C ARG A 150 -42.34 25.87 -17.33
N PHE A 151 -43.15 26.47 -16.44
CA PHE A 151 -43.55 25.91 -15.16
C PHE A 151 -45.00 25.42 -15.16
N LYS A 152 -45.51 24.96 -16.31
CA LYS A 152 -46.88 24.41 -16.41
C LYS A 152 -47.18 23.28 -15.41
N TRP A 153 -46.16 22.50 -15.03
CA TRP A 153 -46.27 21.48 -13.99
C TRP A 153 -46.60 22.07 -12.60
N GLY A 154 -46.32 23.35 -12.39
CA GLY A 154 -46.58 24.09 -11.15
C GLY A 154 -48.05 24.24 -10.77
N GLU A 155 -49.01 23.99 -11.68
CA GLU A 155 -50.44 23.96 -11.34
C GLU A 155 -50.79 22.86 -10.32
N GLY A 156 -50.07 21.74 -10.34
CA GLY A 156 -50.24 20.60 -9.43
C GLY A 156 -49.26 20.55 -8.27
N PHE A 157 -48.35 21.52 -8.15
CA PHE A 157 -47.28 21.51 -7.16
C PHE A 157 -47.77 22.00 -5.78
N ASP A 158 -47.33 21.34 -4.71
CA ASP A 158 -47.63 21.75 -3.32
C ASP A 158 -46.74 22.94 -2.92
N TRP A 159 -47.12 24.13 -3.36
CA TRP A 159 -46.40 25.38 -3.07
C TRP A 159 -46.27 25.68 -1.57
N ASP A 160 -47.26 25.30 -0.77
CA ASP A 160 -47.28 25.58 0.67
C ASP A 160 -46.18 24.80 1.39
N SER A 161 -45.77 23.64 0.86
CA SER A 161 -44.65 22.85 1.38
C SER A 161 -43.32 23.61 1.41
N LEU A 162 -43.10 24.56 0.49
CA LEU A 162 -41.88 25.36 0.43
C LEU A 162 -41.74 26.32 1.63
N GLY A 163 -42.85 26.62 2.30
CA GLY A 163 -42.95 27.57 3.41
C GLY A 163 -42.90 26.96 4.82
N LEU A 164 -42.71 25.65 4.95
CA LEU A 164 -42.82 24.95 6.23
C LEU A 164 -41.59 25.13 7.13
N GLY A 165 -40.40 25.27 6.54
CA GLY A 165 -39.14 25.17 7.25
C GLY A 165 -38.88 23.75 7.78
N CYS A 166 -37.67 23.51 8.30
CA CYS A 166 -37.27 22.18 8.75
C CYS A 166 -38.21 21.61 9.83
N ASP A 167 -38.46 22.37 10.91
CA ASP A 167 -39.32 21.90 12.01
C ASP A 167 -40.76 21.61 11.56
N GLY A 168 -41.31 22.46 10.68
CA GLY A 168 -42.63 22.29 10.12
C GLY A 168 -42.73 21.03 9.26
N GLN A 169 -41.71 20.77 8.43
CA GLN A 169 -41.65 19.59 7.58
C GLN A 169 -41.48 18.30 8.41
N LEU A 170 -40.58 18.30 9.40
CA LEU A 170 -40.41 17.14 10.30
C LEU A 170 -41.71 16.80 11.04
N ALA A 171 -42.45 17.82 11.50
CA ALA A 171 -43.76 17.65 12.13
C ALA A 171 -44.84 17.14 11.15
N ARG A 172 -44.82 17.60 9.89
CA ARG A 172 -45.72 17.12 8.83
C ARG A 172 -45.45 15.65 8.51
N THR A 173 -44.19 15.28 8.26
CA THR A 173 -43.79 13.90 8.00
C THR A 173 -44.17 12.98 9.16
N LYS A 174 -43.94 13.39 10.41
CA LYS A 174 -44.39 12.62 11.59
C LYS A 174 -45.89 12.32 11.56
N LYS A 175 -46.73 13.31 11.25
CA LYS A 175 -48.19 13.14 11.14
C LYS A 175 -48.58 12.19 10.00
N LEU A 176 -47.87 12.23 8.88
CA LEU A 176 -48.10 11.31 7.76
C LEU A 176 -47.83 9.86 8.16
N ILE A 177 -46.71 9.61 8.85
CA ILE A 177 -46.33 8.28 9.37
C ILE A 177 -47.37 7.78 10.40
N GLU A 178 -47.77 8.65 11.32
CA GLU A 178 -48.75 8.31 12.36
C GLU A 178 -50.14 8.02 11.79
N GLY A 179 -50.50 8.64 10.66
CA GLY A 179 -51.80 8.55 10.03
C GLY A 179 -52.19 7.16 9.50
N ASP A 180 -53.48 6.86 9.56
CA ASP A 180 -54.04 5.59 9.08
C ASP A 180 -53.82 5.33 7.59
N ALA A 181 -53.74 6.40 6.78
CA ALA A 181 -53.59 6.30 5.34
C ALA A 181 -52.28 5.60 4.95
N PHE A 182 -51.17 5.96 5.61
CA PHE A 182 -49.87 5.35 5.36
C PHE A 182 -49.88 3.86 5.68
N SER A 183 -50.41 3.48 6.85
CA SER A 183 -50.52 2.06 7.24
C SER A 183 -51.44 1.26 6.29
N LYS A 184 -52.55 1.85 5.83
CA LYS A 184 -53.45 1.22 4.85
C LYS A 184 -52.80 1.05 3.48
N ASN A 185 -51.94 1.99 3.07
CA ASN A 185 -51.19 1.88 1.82
C ASN A 185 -50.17 0.73 1.91
N LEU A 186 -49.43 0.63 3.02
CA LEU A 186 -48.51 -0.49 3.28
C LEU A 186 -49.24 -1.84 3.24
N ASP A 187 -50.40 -1.94 3.90
CA ASP A 187 -51.25 -3.14 3.82
C ASP A 187 -51.66 -3.46 2.38
N SER A 188 -52.00 -2.44 1.60
CA SER A 188 -52.49 -2.59 0.22
C SER A 188 -51.39 -3.08 -0.72
N VAL A 189 -50.17 -2.54 -0.63
CA VAL A 189 -49.05 -2.97 -1.48
C VAL A 189 -48.63 -4.40 -1.17
N ILE A 190 -48.57 -4.77 0.12
CA ILE A 190 -48.29 -6.15 0.51
C ILE A 190 -49.39 -7.08 0.02
N ALA A 191 -50.67 -6.71 0.18
CA ALA A 191 -51.79 -7.51 -0.30
C ALA A 191 -51.80 -7.69 -1.83
N ALA A 192 -51.39 -6.66 -2.58
CA ALA A 192 -51.26 -6.74 -4.03
C ALA A 192 -50.08 -7.63 -4.45
N ALA A 193 -48.91 -7.49 -3.82
CA ALA A 193 -47.74 -8.33 -4.06
C ALA A 193 -48.04 -9.81 -3.75
N LYS A 194 -48.74 -10.09 -2.64
CA LYS A 194 -49.12 -11.47 -2.26
C LYS A 194 -49.93 -12.19 -3.32
N LYS A 195 -50.76 -11.48 -4.11
CA LYS A 195 -51.55 -12.09 -5.20
C LYS A 195 -50.68 -12.61 -6.35
N LYS A 196 -49.42 -12.17 -6.43
CA LYS A 196 -48.45 -12.63 -7.44
C LYS A 196 -47.64 -13.83 -6.95
N LEU A 197 -47.67 -14.17 -5.67
CA LEU A 197 -46.94 -15.31 -5.11
C LEU A 197 -47.53 -16.65 -5.54
N GLY A 198 -46.65 -17.64 -5.67
CA GLY A 198 -47.00 -19.06 -5.69
C GLY A 198 -47.36 -19.58 -4.30
N LYS A 199 -47.77 -20.86 -4.22
CA LYS A 199 -48.25 -21.50 -2.97
C LYS A 199 -47.27 -21.35 -1.80
N ASP A 200 -45.97 -21.46 -2.07
CA ASP A 200 -44.89 -21.42 -1.07
C ASP A 200 -43.98 -20.19 -1.26
N GLY A 201 -44.49 -19.16 -1.95
CA GLY A 201 -43.73 -17.94 -2.22
C GLY A 201 -43.63 -17.02 -1.01
N MET A 202 -42.55 -16.23 -0.96
CA MET A 202 -42.24 -15.27 0.10
C MET A 202 -42.05 -13.86 -0.44
N ILE A 203 -42.45 -12.85 0.35
CA ILE A 203 -42.08 -11.45 0.15
C ILE A 203 -41.02 -11.06 1.19
N TYR A 204 -39.92 -10.45 0.76
CA TYR A 204 -38.92 -9.85 1.65
C TYR A 204 -39.06 -8.33 1.56
N TYR A 205 -39.59 -7.72 2.61
CA TYR A 205 -39.84 -6.29 2.71
C TYR A 205 -38.67 -5.61 3.42
N THR A 206 -37.87 -4.82 2.70
CA THR A 206 -36.71 -4.13 3.29
C THR A 206 -37.11 -2.82 3.97
N GLY A 207 -36.52 -2.54 5.14
CA GLY A 207 -36.69 -1.28 5.85
C GLY A 207 -35.81 -0.14 5.31
N TYR A 208 -35.64 0.91 6.10
CA TYR A 208 -34.71 2.01 5.84
C TYR A 208 -33.67 2.12 6.97
N ALA A 209 -32.52 2.71 6.70
CA ALA A 209 -31.50 2.96 7.72
C ALA A 209 -31.41 4.45 8.08
N LYS A 210 -31.01 4.72 9.33
CA LYS A 210 -30.77 6.05 9.85
C LYS A 210 -29.57 6.67 9.13
N PHE A 211 -29.72 7.91 8.66
CA PHE A 211 -28.65 8.63 7.99
C PHE A 211 -27.64 9.26 8.94
N TRP A 212 -28.00 9.52 10.19
CA TRP A 212 -27.18 10.29 11.12
C TRP A 212 -26.65 9.43 12.26
N ALA A 213 -25.40 9.65 12.67
CA ALA A 213 -24.79 9.00 13.83
C ALA A 213 -25.63 9.19 15.10
N GLU A 214 -25.80 8.11 15.85
CA GLU A 214 -26.65 8.09 17.06
C GLU A 214 -25.95 8.67 18.30
N ASP A 215 -24.63 8.88 18.25
CA ASP A 215 -23.90 9.61 19.29
C ASP A 215 -24.23 11.11 19.32
N LEU A 216 -24.88 11.61 18.24
CA LEU A 216 -25.35 12.97 18.05
C LEU A 216 -24.28 14.02 18.39
N SER A 217 -23.03 13.74 18.02
CA SER A 217 -21.89 14.61 18.33
C SER A 217 -22.15 16.08 17.97
N PRO A 218 -21.87 17.06 18.86
CA PRO A 218 -22.11 18.48 18.58
C PRO A 218 -21.16 19.05 17.52
N ALA A 219 -20.17 18.28 17.06
CA ALA A 219 -19.28 18.67 15.97
C ALA A 219 -20.07 18.99 14.68
N CYS A 220 -21.18 18.28 14.43
CA CYS A 220 -22.02 18.50 13.25
C CYS A 220 -23.00 19.68 13.38
N ASP A 221 -23.19 20.25 14.58
CA ASP A 221 -24.25 21.24 14.82
C ASP A 221 -24.01 22.58 14.10
N LYS A 222 -22.79 22.79 13.61
CA LYS A 222 -22.38 23.95 12.82
C LYS A 222 -22.30 23.67 11.32
N VAL A 223 -22.50 22.42 10.90
CA VAL A 223 -22.41 22.01 9.50
C VAL A 223 -23.71 22.39 8.79
N SER A 224 -23.58 22.92 7.58
CA SER A 224 -24.70 23.12 6.67
C SER A 224 -24.31 22.65 5.27
N TRP A 225 -25.24 21.96 4.61
CA TRP A 225 -25.11 21.54 3.23
C TRP A 225 -26.04 22.32 2.29
N SER A 226 -26.44 23.53 2.71
CA SER A 226 -27.27 24.42 1.90
C SER A 226 -26.68 24.60 0.50
N THR A 227 -27.49 24.41 -0.54
CA THR A 227 -27.07 24.52 -1.93
C THR A 227 -26.74 25.95 -2.32
N TRP A 228 -27.45 26.94 -1.77
CA TRP A 228 -27.32 28.36 -2.14
C TRP A 228 -26.69 29.21 -1.02
N ILE A 229 -26.07 30.34 -1.37
CA ILE A 229 -25.53 31.32 -0.41
C ILE A 229 -26.67 32.15 0.21
N TYR A 230 -27.33 31.61 1.24
CA TYR A 230 -28.31 32.30 2.08
C TYR A 230 -28.06 32.00 3.58
N ASP A 231 -28.88 32.56 4.46
CA ASP A 231 -28.96 32.10 5.85
C ASP A 231 -29.32 30.61 5.85
N SER A 232 -28.44 29.78 6.41
CA SER A 232 -28.40 28.35 6.15
C SER A 232 -28.89 27.50 7.33
N GLN A 233 -29.77 26.52 7.05
CA GLN A 233 -30.13 25.48 8.01
C GLN A 233 -28.91 24.62 8.36
N THR A 234 -28.63 24.48 9.65
CA THR A 234 -27.56 23.61 10.15
C THR A 234 -28.09 22.25 10.59
N LEU A 235 -27.22 21.25 10.55
CA LEU A 235 -27.49 19.86 10.92
C LEU A 235 -27.41 19.67 12.45
N THR A 236 -28.25 20.41 13.18
CA THR A 236 -28.26 20.35 14.64
C THR A 236 -28.53 18.94 15.15
N SER A 237 -27.97 18.60 16.30
CA SER A 237 -28.21 17.35 17.02
C SER A 237 -29.71 17.09 17.22
N ALA A 238 -30.52 18.13 17.48
CA ALA A 238 -31.97 18.02 17.58
C ALA A 238 -32.65 17.62 16.26
N HIS A 239 -32.24 18.22 15.13
CA HIS A 239 -32.77 17.86 13.81
C HIS A 239 -32.32 16.47 13.37
N ARG A 240 -31.04 16.12 13.55
CA ARG A 240 -30.51 14.79 13.27
C ARG A 240 -31.20 13.70 14.07
N LYS A 241 -31.41 13.94 15.37
CA LYS A 241 -32.19 13.03 16.21
C LYS A 241 -33.62 12.86 15.69
N THR A 242 -34.30 13.96 15.38
CA THR A 242 -35.68 13.89 14.89
C THR A 242 -35.77 13.12 13.57
N MET A 243 -34.83 13.34 12.64
CA MET A 243 -34.76 12.58 11.39
C MET A 243 -34.54 11.07 11.63
N ASN A 244 -33.66 10.70 12.57
CA ASN A 244 -33.48 9.30 12.97
C ASN A 244 -34.75 8.70 13.59
N ASP A 245 -35.42 9.44 14.47
CA ASP A 245 -36.68 9.01 15.10
C ASP A 245 -37.79 8.78 14.04
N LEU A 246 -37.79 9.53 12.93
CA LEU A 246 -38.72 9.33 11.82
C LEU A 246 -38.44 8.02 11.06
N VAL A 247 -37.16 7.67 10.85
CA VAL A 247 -36.78 6.37 10.24
C VAL A 247 -37.27 5.21 11.10
N ASP A 248 -37.08 5.29 12.42
CA ASP A 248 -37.59 4.29 13.37
C ASP A 248 -39.12 4.17 13.29
N ALA A 249 -39.82 5.30 13.18
CA ALA A 249 -41.27 5.33 13.07
C ALA A 249 -41.77 4.68 11.75
N VAL A 250 -41.10 4.93 10.63
CA VAL A 250 -41.41 4.28 9.34
C VAL A 250 -41.17 2.77 9.43
N ASN A 251 -39.99 2.34 9.90
CA ASN A 251 -39.67 0.93 10.05
C ASN A 251 -40.64 0.20 10.99
N ALA A 252 -41.08 0.86 12.07
CA ALA A 252 -42.09 0.30 12.97
C ALA A 252 -43.45 0.08 12.26
N LYS A 253 -43.87 1.01 11.38
CA LYS A 253 -45.10 0.85 10.59
C LYS A 253 -44.97 -0.25 9.53
N ILE A 254 -43.82 -0.35 8.86
CA ILE A 254 -43.54 -1.44 7.90
C ILE A 254 -43.54 -2.79 8.61
N SER A 255 -42.80 -2.93 9.70
CA SER A 255 -42.74 -4.15 10.51
C SER A 255 -44.13 -4.58 11.00
N ALA A 256 -44.96 -3.62 11.43
CA ALA A 256 -46.35 -3.89 11.82
C ALA A 256 -47.22 -4.40 10.65
N ALA A 257 -47.08 -3.80 9.46
CA ALA A 257 -47.81 -4.23 8.26
C ALA A 257 -47.36 -5.64 7.80
N VAL A 258 -46.05 -5.91 7.82
CA VAL A 258 -45.48 -7.23 7.54
C VAL A 258 -46.03 -8.29 8.50
N LYS A 259 -45.98 -8.01 9.81
CA LYS A 259 -46.51 -8.92 10.84
C LYS A 259 -48.01 -9.21 10.64
N LYS A 260 -48.79 -8.21 10.24
CA LYS A 260 -50.22 -8.35 9.94
C LYS A 260 -50.47 -9.18 8.68
N ALA A 261 -49.58 -9.11 7.69
CA ALA A 261 -49.70 -9.85 6.43
C ALA A 261 -49.44 -11.36 6.57
N GLY A 262 -48.85 -11.80 7.68
CA GLY A 262 -48.63 -13.19 8.03
C GLY A 262 -47.30 -13.76 7.51
N SER A 263 -47.09 -15.05 7.71
CA SER A 263 -45.78 -15.73 7.55
C SER A 263 -45.23 -15.80 6.11
N GLN A 264 -45.94 -15.29 5.11
CA GLN A 264 -45.42 -15.20 3.73
C GLN A 264 -44.68 -13.89 3.46
N VAL A 265 -44.52 -13.03 4.47
CA VAL A 265 -43.88 -11.73 4.36
C VAL A 265 -42.90 -11.59 5.52
N GLU A 266 -41.64 -11.31 5.19
CA GLU A 266 -40.56 -11.13 6.16
C GLU A 266 -40.02 -9.70 6.11
N PHE A 267 -39.77 -9.11 7.28
CA PHE A 267 -39.20 -7.77 7.39
C PHE A 267 -37.68 -7.86 7.48
N VAL A 268 -36.97 -7.15 6.61
CA VAL A 268 -35.51 -7.12 6.58
C VAL A 268 -35.03 -5.79 7.13
N ASP A 269 -34.67 -5.80 8.41
CA ASP A 269 -34.11 -4.66 9.13
C ASP A 269 -32.58 -4.67 9.03
N TYR A 270 -32.00 -3.64 8.39
CA TYR A 270 -30.57 -3.52 8.18
C TYR A 270 -29.95 -2.29 8.88
N ASP A 271 -30.73 -1.48 9.61
CA ASP A 271 -30.24 -0.22 10.19
C ASP A 271 -29.12 -0.44 11.21
N SER A 272 -29.22 -1.50 12.02
CA SER A 272 -28.22 -1.86 13.02
C SER A 272 -26.83 -2.08 12.42
N TYR A 273 -26.76 -2.66 11.22
CA TYR A 273 -25.53 -2.87 10.48
C TYR A 273 -24.91 -1.54 10.04
N VAL A 274 -25.74 -0.58 9.64
CA VAL A 274 -25.26 0.76 9.25
C VAL A 274 -24.57 1.46 10.41
N GLY A 275 -25.17 1.40 11.61
CA GLY A 275 -24.53 1.94 12.82
C GLY A 275 -23.28 1.18 13.23
N TYR A 276 -23.29 -0.16 13.16
CA TYR A 276 -22.17 -1.01 13.57
C TYR A 276 -20.87 -0.70 12.80
N TYR A 277 -20.97 -0.44 11.50
CA TYR A 277 -19.82 -0.14 10.64
C TYR A 277 -19.47 1.36 10.56
N GLY A 278 -20.12 2.22 11.36
CA GLY A 278 -19.91 3.68 11.28
C GLY A 278 -20.32 4.24 9.91
N GLY A 279 -21.38 3.70 9.32
CA GLY A 279 -21.81 3.99 7.96
C GLY A 279 -22.71 5.21 7.79
N ARG A 280 -22.90 6.00 8.86
CA ARG A 280 -23.79 7.17 8.87
C ARG A 280 -23.01 8.48 8.70
N PHE A 281 -23.73 9.56 8.45
CA PHE A 281 -23.19 10.92 8.50
C PHE A 281 -23.02 11.41 9.93
N CYS A 282 -22.09 12.35 10.14
CA CYS A 282 -21.72 12.93 11.43
C CYS A 282 -21.17 11.91 12.45
N GLU A 283 -20.59 10.79 12.00
CA GLU A 283 -19.92 9.81 12.86
C GLU A 283 -18.69 10.41 13.56
N LYS A 284 -18.36 9.89 14.74
CA LYS A 284 -17.27 10.41 15.57
C LYS A 284 -15.94 10.44 14.80
N GLY A 285 -15.30 11.61 14.78
CA GLY A 285 -14.00 11.79 14.12
C GLY A 285 -14.10 12.13 12.63
N VAL A 286 -15.32 12.28 12.09
CA VAL A 286 -15.53 12.76 10.72
C VAL A 286 -15.87 14.24 10.73
N ASP A 287 -15.18 14.99 9.88
CA ASP A 287 -15.47 16.39 9.62
C ASP A 287 -16.45 16.47 8.43
N GLU A 288 -17.70 16.81 8.68
CA GLU A 288 -18.74 16.95 7.64
C GLU A 288 -18.77 18.36 7.03
N SER A 289 -17.83 19.25 7.41
CA SER A 289 -17.72 20.62 6.89
C SER A 289 -16.80 20.75 5.67
N THR A 290 -16.07 19.69 5.30
CA THR A 290 -15.13 19.70 4.17
C THR A 290 -15.86 19.67 2.82
N THR A 291 -15.28 20.37 1.84
CA THR A 291 -15.70 20.34 0.42
C THR A 291 -15.01 19.25 -0.39
N ASP A 292 -14.04 18.55 0.20
CA ASP A 292 -13.32 17.44 -0.43
C ASP A 292 -14.21 16.19 -0.46
N SER A 293 -13.87 15.23 -1.33
CA SER A 293 -14.50 13.91 -1.34
C SER A 293 -14.08 13.14 -0.10
N ASN A 294 -15.02 12.84 0.79
CA ASN A 294 -14.83 12.10 2.03
C ASN A 294 -15.36 10.67 1.87
N THR A 295 -14.97 9.94 0.81
CA THR A 295 -15.23 8.50 0.70
C THR A 295 -14.45 7.75 1.78
N ARG A 296 -14.92 7.89 3.02
CA ARG A 296 -14.41 7.27 4.22
C ARG A 296 -14.77 5.80 4.19
N THR A 297 -13.82 4.97 4.59
CA THR A 297 -14.04 3.54 4.73
C THR A 297 -15.25 3.29 5.63
N GLY A 298 -16.28 2.64 5.10
CA GLY A 298 -17.48 2.26 5.85
C GLY A 298 -18.73 3.12 5.60
N LEU A 299 -18.64 4.32 4.98
CA LEU A 299 -19.82 5.15 4.68
C LEU A 299 -20.79 4.40 3.77
N MET A 300 -22.06 4.34 4.18
CA MET A 300 -23.06 3.49 3.53
C MET A 300 -24.02 4.24 2.61
N PHE A 301 -23.98 5.57 2.63
CA PHE A 301 -24.78 6.43 1.76
C PHE A 301 -23.87 7.32 0.91
N TYR A 302 -24.25 7.57 -0.34
CA TYR A 302 -23.53 8.54 -1.16
C TYR A 302 -23.59 9.91 -0.47
N GLU A 303 -22.44 10.59 -0.41
CA GLU A 303 -22.33 12.02 -0.09
C GLU A 303 -22.27 12.83 -1.39
N LEU A 304 -22.46 14.15 -1.30
CA LEU A 304 -22.46 15.03 -2.47
C LEU A 304 -21.14 14.96 -3.26
N ASN A 305 -20.01 14.73 -2.58
CA ASN A 305 -18.66 14.77 -3.16
C ASN A 305 -18.11 13.40 -3.57
N THR A 306 -18.87 12.31 -3.39
CA THR A 306 -18.40 10.96 -3.75
C THR A 306 -18.05 10.93 -5.23
N TRP A 307 -16.88 10.43 -5.61
CA TRP A 307 -16.50 10.24 -7.01
C TRP A 307 -17.08 8.94 -7.58
N ASP A 308 -17.49 8.99 -8.85
CA ASP A 308 -17.96 7.81 -9.57
C ASP A 308 -16.79 6.84 -9.87
N PRO A 309 -16.95 5.51 -9.66
CA PRO A 309 -16.01 4.49 -10.11
C PRO A 309 -15.57 4.59 -11.59
N LEU A 310 -16.32 5.29 -12.45
CA LEU A 310 -16.02 5.51 -13.87
C LEU A 310 -15.54 6.94 -14.21
N GLY A 311 -15.21 7.77 -13.21
CA GLY A 311 -14.43 9.00 -13.40
C GLY A 311 -15.21 10.28 -13.73
N SER A 312 -16.52 10.32 -13.53
CA SER A 312 -17.29 11.57 -13.60
C SER A 312 -17.09 12.40 -12.31
N ASN A 313 -16.71 13.66 -12.46
CA ASN A 313 -16.56 14.58 -11.32
C ASN A 313 -17.97 14.96 -10.82
N PRO A 314 -18.35 14.64 -9.56
CA PRO A 314 -19.69 14.91 -9.00
C PRO A 314 -20.08 16.40 -8.99
N ARG A 315 -19.09 17.28 -9.09
CA ARG A 315 -19.26 18.74 -9.15
C ARG A 315 -19.52 19.25 -10.57
N LYS A 316 -19.42 18.40 -11.58
CA LYS A 316 -19.81 18.73 -12.96
C LYS A 316 -21.32 18.55 -13.12
N ARG A 317 -21.86 19.36 -14.02
CA ARG A 317 -23.24 19.28 -14.48
C ARG A 317 -23.24 18.74 -15.89
N SER A 318 -23.95 17.64 -16.11
CA SER A 318 -24.25 17.11 -17.43
C SER A 318 -25.26 18.00 -18.18
N TYR A 319 -25.30 17.88 -19.51
CA TYR A 319 -26.33 18.56 -20.31
C TYR A 319 -27.65 17.78 -20.36
N ASP A 320 -27.71 16.65 -19.66
CA ASP A 320 -28.82 15.70 -19.70
C ASP A 320 -29.96 16.22 -18.83
N ALA A 321 -31.19 16.18 -19.35
CA ALA A 321 -32.37 16.70 -18.65
C ALA A 321 -33.13 15.54 -17.99
N PRO A 322 -33.13 15.40 -16.65
CA PRO A 322 -33.78 14.28 -15.96
C PRO A 322 -35.29 14.26 -16.20
N MET A 323 -35.89 13.06 -16.19
CA MET A 323 -37.32 12.91 -16.41
C MET A 323 -38.16 13.44 -15.24
N ASN A 324 -39.29 14.08 -15.55
CA ASN A 324 -40.26 14.51 -14.56
C ASN A 324 -40.83 13.31 -13.78
N GLY A 325 -40.90 13.42 -12.44
CA GLY A 325 -41.35 12.35 -11.56
C GLY A 325 -40.24 11.38 -11.12
N THR A 326 -38.97 11.70 -11.40
CA THR A 326 -37.79 11.07 -10.79
C THR A 326 -37.22 11.95 -9.68
N PHE A 327 -36.45 11.38 -8.75
CA PHE A 327 -35.79 12.13 -7.68
C PHE A 327 -34.93 13.27 -8.22
N GLU A 328 -34.11 12.98 -9.22
CA GLU A 328 -33.26 13.97 -9.88
C GLU A 328 -34.08 15.07 -10.58
N GLY A 329 -35.22 14.71 -11.20
CA GLY A 329 -36.16 15.67 -11.76
C GLY A 329 -36.78 16.58 -10.70
N SER A 330 -37.21 16.02 -9.57
CA SER A 330 -37.85 16.76 -8.48
C SER A 330 -36.89 17.72 -7.78
N VAL A 331 -35.64 17.33 -7.52
CA VAL A 331 -34.64 18.25 -6.95
C VAL A 331 -34.27 19.38 -7.92
N ASN A 332 -34.22 19.09 -9.24
CA ASN A 332 -34.00 20.10 -10.27
C ASN A 332 -35.20 21.05 -10.42
N GLN A 333 -36.44 20.58 -10.24
CA GLN A 333 -37.63 21.43 -10.19
C GLN A 333 -37.56 22.41 -9.03
N LEU A 334 -37.17 21.96 -7.83
CA LEU A 334 -36.99 22.84 -6.66
C LEU A 334 -35.91 23.90 -6.94
N ALA A 335 -34.76 23.50 -7.48
CA ALA A 335 -33.70 24.44 -7.85
C ALA A 335 -34.14 25.48 -8.90
N GLN A 336 -34.95 25.08 -9.88
CA GLN A 336 -35.53 25.99 -10.87
C GLN A 336 -36.50 27.01 -10.25
N ILE A 337 -37.28 26.61 -9.23
CA ILE A 337 -38.15 27.55 -8.51
C ILE A 337 -37.29 28.63 -7.83
N THR A 338 -36.17 28.27 -7.21
CA THR A 338 -35.26 29.26 -6.61
C THR A 338 -34.66 30.19 -7.64
N LEU A 339 -34.22 29.67 -8.79
CA LEU A 339 -33.69 30.50 -9.88
C LEU A 339 -34.77 31.38 -10.55
N LEU A 340 -36.05 31.01 -10.46
CA LEU A 340 -37.16 31.85 -10.92
C LEU A 340 -37.37 33.05 -10.00
N VAL A 341 -37.23 32.86 -8.68
CA VAL A 341 -37.43 33.90 -7.66
C VAL A 341 -36.19 34.78 -7.50
N ASP A 342 -35.00 34.18 -7.52
CA ASP A 342 -33.71 34.86 -7.52
C ASP A 342 -32.81 34.33 -8.66
N PRO A 343 -32.85 34.98 -9.84
CA PRO A 343 -31.98 34.62 -10.97
C PRO A 343 -30.49 34.76 -10.69
N ASN A 344 -30.09 35.42 -9.60
CA ASN A 344 -28.70 35.63 -9.21
C ASN A 344 -28.25 34.70 -8.08
N ALA A 345 -29.06 33.72 -7.69
CA ALA A 345 -28.70 32.73 -6.67
C ALA A 345 -27.37 32.06 -7.03
N LYS A 346 -26.48 31.95 -6.05
CA LYS A 346 -25.14 31.35 -6.22
C LYS A 346 -25.01 30.10 -5.37
N PHE A 347 -24.34 29.09 -5.90
CA PHE A 347 -23.98 27.91 -5.12
C PHE A 347 -23.10 28.29 -3.92
N SER A 348 -23.37 27.65 -2.78
CA SER A 348 -22.57 27.79 -1.55
C SER A 348 -21.12 27.34 -1.75
N ASP A 349 -20.91 26.36 -2.64
CA ASP A 349 -19.60 25.89 -3.04
C ASP A 349 -19.14 26.49 -4.38
N LYS A 350 -17.89 26.95 -4.41
CA LYS A 350 -17.27 27.62 -5.57
C LYS A 350 -16.90 26.65 -6.70
N ASP A 351 -16.66 25.38 -6.40
CA ASP A 351 -16.18 24.38 -7.37
C ASP A 351 -17.33 23.70 -8.14
N SER A 352 -18.57 23.86 -7.69
CA SER A 352 -19.80 23.40 -8.38
C SER A 352 -20.07 24.11 -9.73
N ASN A 353 -19.06 24.78 -10.31
CA ASN A 353 -19.19 25.63 -11.50
C ASN A 353 -18.00 25.53 -12.49
N SER A 354 -17.09 24.56 -12.37
CA SER A 354 -15.95 24.42 -13.29
C SER A 354 -16.29 23.59 -14.55
N ASN A 355 -17.03 24.23 -15.46
CA ASN A 355 -17.23 23.98 -16.91
C ASN A 355 -18.70 24.18 -17.33
N ALA A 356 -19.22 25.39 -17.12
CA ALA A 356 -20.07 26.00 -18.13
C ALA A 356 -19.18 26.99 -18.88
N GLY A 357 -18.95 26.77 -20.18
CA GLY A 357 -18.53 27.87 -21.03
C GLY A 357 -19.50 29.03 -20.81
N THR A 358 -18.98 30.13 -20.28
CA THR A 358 -19.56 31.48 -20.26
C THR A 358 -21.09 31.59 -20.39
N ALA A 359 -21.72 31.96 -19.27
CA ALA A 359 -22.81 32.92 -19.17
C ALA A 359 -23.63 33.21 -20.46
N ALA A 360 -24.83 32.66 -20.54
CA ALA A 360 -26.06 33.46 -20.50
C ALA A 360 -27.27 32.53 -20.57
N ALA A 361 -28.29 32.86 -19.79
CA ALA A 361 -29.63 32.43 -20.08
C ALA A 361 -29.97 32.78 -21.54
N SER A 362 -30.09 31.76 -22.39
CA SER A 362 -31.06 31.78 -23.46
C SER A 362 -31.78 30.44 -23.43
N LEU A 363 -33.04 30.51 -23.04
CA LEU A 363 -34.07 29.55 -23.37
C LEU A 363 -34.17 29.45 -24.90
N GLU A 364 -33.24 28.75 -25.55
CA GLU A 364 -33.36 28.40 -26.96
C GLU A 364 -33.68 26.91 -27.09
N VAL A 365 -34.98 26.73 -27.33
CA VAL A 365 -35.69 25.58 -27.87
C VAL A 365 -34.87 24.76 -28.88
N SER A 366 -34.58 23.51 -28.53
CA SER A 366 -34.38 22.47 -29.55
C SER A 366 -35.75 21.97 -30.01
N LYS A 367 -35.92 22.00 -31.34
CA LYS A 367 -37.16 21.81 -32.06
C LYS A 367 -37.79 20.43 -31.84
N VAL A 368 -39.11 20.49 -31.66
CA VAL A 368 -40.12 19.44 -31.78
C VAL A 368 -39.82 18.43 -32.90
N ALA A 369 -39.79 17.14 -32.55
CA ALA A 369 -40.21 16.05 -33.40
C ALA A 369 -41.40 15.33 -32.75
N THR A 370 -42.49 15.26 -33.49
CA THR A 370 -43.85 14.88 -33.11
C THR A 370 -44.08 13.36 -32.98
N SER A 371 -45.04 13.01 -32.11
CA SER A 371 -45.79 11.73 -31.98
C SER A 371 -45.13 10.64 -31.12
N ALA A 372 -45.76 10.01 -30.11
CA ALA A 372 -47.13 9.98 -29.62
C ALA A 372 -47.19 9.35 -28.20
N LYS A 373 -48.24 9.71 -27.42
CA LYS A 373 -48.71 9.14 -26.12
C LYS A 373 -48.02 9.60 -24.83
N VAL A 374 -48.39 10.80 -24.36
CA VAL A 374 -48.52 11.28 -22.95
C VAL A 374 -47.37 11.05 -21.93
N ALA A 375 -46.28 10.37 -22.27
CA ALA A 375 -45.08 10.27 -21.45
C ALA A 375 -43.97 11.22 -21.96
N ASP A 376 -43.02 11.55 -21.08
CA ASP A 376 -41.72 12.19 -21.35
C ASP A 376 -41.70 13.74 -21.42
N VAL A 377 -41.80 14.41 -20.25
CA VAL A 377 -41.34 15.80 -20.08
C VAL A 377 -40.00 15.79 -19.36
N GLU A 378 -38.93 16.16 -20.07
CA GLU A 378 -37.60 16.35 -19.50
C GLU A 378 -37.53 17.65 -18.68
N VAL A 379 -36.92 17.59 -17.50
CA VAL A 379 -36.71 18.71 -16.58
C VAL A 379 -35.30 19.25 -16.81
N PRO A 380 -35.11 20.56 -17.06
CA PRO A 380 -33.77 21.14 -17.20
C PRO A 380 -32.87 20.85 -15.99
N ASN A 381 -31.69 20.26 -16.25
CA ASN A 381 -30.69 20.03 -15.22
C ASN A 381 -29.93 21.32 -14.90
N VAL A 382 -30.09 21.79 -13.67
CA VAL A 382 -29.48 23.03 -13.15
C VAL A 382 -28.52 22.77 -12.00
N LEU A 383 -28.63 21.61 -11.34
CA LEU A 383 -27.76 21.17 -10.24
C LEU A 383 -26.57 20.34 -10.75
N PRO A 384 -25.45 20.27 -10.00
CA PRO A 384 -24.42 19.26 -10.24
C PRO A 384 -24.97 17.82 -10.17
N ASP A 385 -24.42 16.91 -10.98
CA ASP A 385 -24.91 15.53 -11.11
C ASP A 385 -24.87 14.76 -9.77
N GLY A 386 -23.96 15.14 -8.86
CA GLY A 386 -23.86 14.55 -7.52
C GLY A 386 -25.15 14.66 -6.69
N TYR A 387 -25.98 15.68 -6.90
CA TYR A 387 -27.24 15.86 -6.15
C TYR A 387 -28.27 14.75 -6.42
N GLY A 388 -28.23 14.13 -7.59
CA GLY A 388 -29.15 13.05 -7.96
C GLY A 388 -28.95 11.74 -7.21
N ARG A 389 -27.83 11.58 -6.49
CA ARG A 389 -27.47 10.33 -5.79
C ARG A 389 -27.30 10.44 -4.28
N VAL A 390 -27.25 11.65 -3.71
CA VAL A 390 -26.93 11.79 -2.28
C VAL A 390 -28.00 11.12 -1.42
N PHE A 391 -27.59 10.52 -0.30
CA PHE A 391 -28.43 9.67 0.57
C PHE A 391 -28.84 8.30 0.00
N HIS A 392 -28.60 8.00 -1.28
CA HIS A 392 -28.80 6.63 -1.78
C HIS A 392 -27.78 5.65 -1.17
N PRO A 393 -28.16 4.37 -1.00
CA PRO A 393 -27.22 3.34 -0.60
C PRO A 393 -26.02 3.24 -1.53
N GLN A 394 -24.81 3.21 -0.96
CA GLN A 394 -23.62 2.82 -1.70
C GLN A 394 -23.61 1.31 -1.96
N ILE A 395 -22.66 0.87 -2.78
CA ILE A 395 -22.44 -0.55 -3.11
C ILE A 395 -22.35 -1.41 -1.83
N LEU A 396 -21.69 -0.92 -0.78
CA LEU A 396 -21.57 -1.63 0.49
C LEU A 396 -22.93 -1.87 1.16
N LEU A 397 -23.79 -0.86 1.22
CA LEU A 397 -25.11 -1.00 1.84
C LEU A 397 -26.03 -1.90 1.00
N HIS A 398 -25.99 -1.79 -0.33
CA HIS A 398 -26.70 -2.74 -1.19
C HIS A 398 -26.24 -4.20 -0.97
N LYS A 399 -24.93 -4.43 -0.75
CA LYS A 399 -24.40 -5.76 -0.40
C LYS A 399 -24.97 -6.25 0.93
N ILE A 400 -25.02 -5.41 1.98
CA ILE A 400 -25.59 -5.77 3.28
C ILE A 400 -27.07 -6.13 3.14
N ILE A 401 -27.87 -5.29 2.47
CA ILE A 401 -29.30 -5.55 2.24
C ILE A 401 -29.49 -6.88 1.50
N SER A 402 -28.73 -7.10 0.42
CA SER A 402 -28.82 -8.34 -0.37
C SER A 402 -28.41 -9.59 0.44
N GLY A 403 -27.37 -9.47 1.27
CA GLY A 403 -26.89 -10.55 2.11
C GLY A 403 -27.90 -10.94 3.19
N LEU A 404 -28.55 -9.96 3.81
CA LEU A 404 -29.61 -10.18 4.79
C LEU A 404 -30.84 -10.83 4.14
N VAL A 405 -31.24 -10.39 2.96
CA VAL A 405 -32.33 -11.01 2.21
C VAL A 405 -32.01 -12.48 1.89
N ILE A 406 -30.80 -12.79 1.42
CA ILE A 406 -30.37 -14.18 1.14
C ILE A 406 -30.35 -15.00 2.43
N TYR A 407 -29.84 -14.44 3.52
CA TYR A 407 -29.83 -15.10 4.82
C TYR A 407 -31.26 -15.48 5.25
N LYS A 408 -32.22 -14.56 5.09
CA LYS A 408 -33.64 -14.84 5.37
C LYS A 408 -34.24 -15.89 4.43
N MET A 409 -33.81 -15.95 3.17
CA MET A 409 -34.21 -17.02 2.24
C MET A 409 -33.69 -18.40 2.67
N ILE A 410 -32.43 -18.47 3.08
CA ILE A 410 -31.82 -19.70 3.58
C ILE A 410 -32.52 -20.14 4.87
N ASP A 411 -32.75 -19.21 5.79
CA ASP A 411 -33.41 -19.50 7.06
C ASP A 411 -34.84 -20.03 6.84
N GLN A 412 -35.60 -19.39 5.94
CA GLN A 412 -36.92 -19.87 5.55
C GLN A 412 -36.88 -21.27 4.92
N ASN A 413 -35.88 -21.56 4.07
CA ASN A 413 -35.73 -22.87 3.46
C ASN A 413 -35.42 -23.94 4.51
N LEU A 414 -34.58 -23.64 5.50
CA LEU A 414 -34.28 -24.51 6.62
C LEU A 414 -35.52 -24.83 7.45
N GLU A 415 -36.26 -23.80 7.88
CA GLU A 415 -37.48 -23.97 8.66
C GLU A 415 -38.54 -24.78 7.90
N THR A 416 -38.72 -24.51 6.61
CA THR A 416 -39.68 -25.22 5.75
C THR A 416 -39.33 -26.71 5.62
N ASN A 417 -38.05 -27.06 5.73
CA ASN A 417 -37.56 -28.44 5.71
C ASN A 417 -37.37 -29.05 7.11
N GLY A 418 -37.90 -28.41 8.17
CA GLY A 418 -37.93 -28.94 9.53
C GLY A 418 -36.63 -28.78 10.33
N PHE A 419 -35.72 -27.92 9.86
CA PHE A 419 -34.49 -27.56 10.59
C PHE A 419 -34.73 -26.34 11.48
N THR A 420 -33.84 -26.15 12.47
CA THR A 420 -33.88 -24.97 13.36
C THR A 420 -33.43 -23.71 12.61
N SER A 421 -34.08 -22.58 12.88
CA SER A 421 -33.64 -21.28 12.39
C SER A 421 -32.18 -21.00 12.76
N LEU A 422 -31.46 -20.39 11.82
CA LEU A 422 -30.08 -19.95 11.98
C LEU A 422 -30.06 -18.72 12.90
N PRO A 423 -29.23 -18.69 13.95
CA PRO A 423 -29.04 -17.46 14.71
C PRO A 423 -28.37 -16.41 13.82
N GLU A 424 -28.96 -15.22 13.74
CA GLU A 424 -28.33 -14.05 13.12
C GLU A 424 -27.10 -13.68 13.96
N LYS A 425 -25.91 -13.97 13.43
CA LYS A 425 -24.65 -13.65 14.08
C LYS A 425 -24.01 -12.48 13.37
N ILE A 426 -23.87 -11.36 14.08
CA ILE A 426 -22.95 -10.30 13.68
C ILE A 426 -21.55 -10.75 14.12
N SER A 427 -20.91 -11.60 13.32
CA SER A 427 -19.50 -11.94 13.48
C SER A 427 -18.73 -11.57 12.23
N PHE A 428 -17.48 -11.14 12.41
CA PHE A 428 -16.53 -10.86 11.31
C PHE A 428 -16.29 -12.07 10.37
N ASP A 429 -16.80 -13.25 10.74
CA ASP A 429 -16.68 -14.49 9.97
C ASP A 429 -17.86 -14.72 8.99
N SER A 430 -18.91 -13.88 8.99
CA SER A 430 -20.15 -14.18 8.22
C SER A 430 -20.72 -13.06 7.33
N CYS A 431 -20.00 -11.97 7.12
CA CYS A 431 -20.16 -11.15 5.91
C CYS A 431 -18.82 -11.13 5.15
N PRO A 432 -18.70 -11.84 4.02
CA PRO A 432 -17.49 -11.82 3.23
C PRO A 432 -17.42 -10.48 2.50
N TYR A 433 -16.20 -9.97 2.37
CA TYR A 433 -15.72 -8.93 1.44
C TYR A 433 -15.19 -7.66 2.11
N TYR A 434 -14.00 -7.76 2.69
CA TYR A 434 -13.00 -6.71 2.50
C TYR A 434 -12.77 -6.54 0.99
N SER A 435 -12.64 -5.29 0.55
CA SER A 435 -12.34 -4.89 -0.81
C SER A 435 -11.03 -5.52 -1.30
N GLY A 436 -11.12 -6.72 -1.83
CA GLY A 436 -10.27 -7.11 -2.93
C GLY A 436 -10.73 -6.31 -4.14
N SER A 437 -9.80 -5.69 -4.85
CA SER A 437 -9.97 -5.35 -6.27
C SER A 437 -10.19 -6.65 -7.05
N GLY A 438 -11.41 -7.19 -6.97
CA GLY A 438 -11.83 -8.37 -7.71
C GLY A 438 -12.94 -7.98 -8.65
N GLY A 439 -12.58 -7.40 -9.79
CA GLY A 439 -13.50 -7.29 -10.91
C GLY A 439 -14.00 -8.69 -11.26
N SER A 440 -15.32 -8.87 -11.30
CA SER A 440 -15.91 -9.92 -12.13
C SER A 440 -15.80 -9.47 -13.59
N GLY A 441 -14.57 -9.45 -14.10
CA GLY A 441 -14.25 -9.68 -15.50
C GLY A 441 -13.42 -10.96 -15.53
N ASN A 442 -14.06 -12.11 -15.78
CA ASN A 442 -13.46 -13.46 -15.82
C ASN A 442 -12.52 -13.82 -14.64
N SER A 443 -13.05 -14.45 -13.58
CA SER A 443 -12.26 -14.80 -12.39
C SER A 443 -11.29 -15.99 -12.55
N GLY A 444 -10.97 -16.38 -13.78
CA GLY A 444 -10.03 -17.43 -14.14
C GLY A 444 -9.43 -17.09 -15.51
N GLY A 445 -8.15 -16.72 -15.52
CA GLY A 445 -7.42 -16.36 -16.71
C GLY A 445 -5.94 -16.17 -16.38
N GLN A 446 -5.09 -16.36 -17.39
CA GLN A 446 -3.67 -16.09 -17.25
C GLN A 446 -3.45 -14.58 -17.01
N GLN A 447 -2.48 -14.24 -16.18
CA GLN A 447 -2.19 -12.87 -15.75
C GLN A 447 -0.68 -12.63 -15.68
N ILE A 448 -0.29 -11.36 -15.62
CA ILE A 448 1.10 -10.93 -15.53
C ILE A 448 1.42 -10.61 -14.08
N GLY A 449 2.41 -11.31 -13.53
CA GLY A 449 3.05 -10.99 -12.26
C GLY A 449 4.48 -10.52 -12.55
N LEU A 450 4.89 -9.40 -11.97
CA LEU A 450 6.23 -8.82 -12.20
C LEU A 450 7.06 -8.87 -10.93
N ALA A 451 8.23 -9.51 -11.04
CA ALA A 451 9.32 -9.34 -10.08
C ALA A 451 9.94 -7.95 -10.29
N SER A 452 9.27 -6.92 -9.79
CA SER A 452 9.56 -5.51 -10.07
C SER A 452 10.71 -4.96 -9.22
N TYR A 453 11.91 -5.50 -9.40
CA TYR A 453 13.13 -5.08 -8.67
C TYR A 453 13.75 -3.80 -9.24
N ILE A 454 12.89 -2.92 -9.76
CA ILE A 454 13.24 -1.64 -10.36
C ILE A 454 13.24 -0.59 -9.27
N ASN A 455 14.38 0.04 -9.01
CA ASN A 455 14.45 1.14 -8.05
C ASN A 455 13.54 2.30 -8.51
N PRO A 456 12.59 2.78 -7.68
CA PRO A 456 11.64 3.83 -8.05
C PRO A 456 12.28 5.14 -8.53
N LEU A 457 13.52 5.44 -8.11
CA LEU A 457 14.27 6.62 -8.54
C LEU A 457 15.09 6.38 -9.81
N ALA A 458 15.46 5.13 -10.10
CA ALA A 458 16.25 4.80 -11.27
C ALA A 458 15.39 4.82 -12.55
N ASP A 459 14.18 4.28 -12.48
CA ASP A 459 13.21 4.32 -13.57
C ASP A 459 11.77 4.57 -13.06
N PRO A 460 11.42 5.84 -12.78
CA PRO A 460 10.06 6.22 -12.42
C PRO A 460 9.04 5.90 -13.52
N GLY A 461 9.46 5.95 -14.79
CA GLY A 461 8.59 5.73 -15.95
C GLY A 461 8.14 4.27 -16.07
N ALA A 462 8.99 3.31 -15.71
CA ALA A 462 8.59 1.91 -15.59
C ALA A 462 7.49 1.71 -14.53
N TRP A 463 7.62 2.34 -13.37
CA TRP A 463 6.61 2.29 -12.32
C TRP A 463 5.28 2.91 -12.76
N ASP A 464 5.32 4.07 -13.42
CA ASP A 464 4.13 4.70 -13.98
C ASP A 464 3.40 3.74 -14.94
N ARG A 465 4.13 3.11 -15.88
CA ARG A 465 3.55 2.13 -16.81
C ARG A 465 2.97 0.89 -16.10
N MET A 466 3.70 0.26 -15.18
CA MET A 466 3.21 -0.93 -14.45
C MET A 466 1.91 -0.66 -13.68
N ILE A 467 1.82 0.54 -13.08
CA ILE A 467 0.67 1.00 -12.31
C ILE A 467 -0.51 1.29 -13.24
N ASP A 468 -0.28 1.97 -14.36
CA ASP A 468 -1.32 2.38 -15.31
C ASP A 468 -1.91 1.23 -16.14
N TYR A 469 -1.16 0.13 -16.33
CA TYR A 469 -1.70 -1.04 -17.02
C TYR A 469 -2.94 -1.60 -16.31
N PRO A 470 -3.88 -2.26 -17.02
CA PRO A 470 -5.07 -2.83 -16.40
C PRO A 470 -4.72 -3.82 -15.27
N ALA A 471 -5.36 -3.69 -14.11
CA ALA A 471 -5.08 -4.49 -12.92
C ALA A 471 -5.49 -5.96 -13.07
N ASP A 472 -6.41 -6.26 -13.99
CA ASP A 472 -6.76 -7.62 -14.39
C ASP A 472 -5.71 -8.25 -15.32
N LYS A 473 -4.88 -7.46 -16.00
CA LYS A 473 -3.79 -7.98 -16.85
C LYS A 473 -2.48 -8.06 -16.08
N VAL A 474 -2.05 -6.95 -15.48
CA VAL A 474 -0.87 -6.86 -14.63
C VAL A 474 -1.37 -6.76 -13.20
N SER A 475 -1.43 -7.90 -12.51
CA SER A 475 -2.17 -8.02 -11.25
C SER A 475 -1.28 -8.12 -10.02
N VAL A 476 -0.04 -8.59 -10.16
CA VAL A 476 0.90 -8.79 -9.05
C VAL A 476 2.20 -8.06 -9.30
N LEU A 477 2.67 -7.27 -8.32
CA LEU A 477 3.96 -6.58 -8.34
C LEU A 477 4.75 -6.96 -7.08
N VAL A 478 6.03 -7.30 -7.20
CA VAL A 478 6.90 -7.58 -6.04
C VAL A 478 7.69 -6.32 -5.67
N ALA A 479 7.52 -5.84 -4.44
CA ALA A 479 8.33 -4.77 -3.86
C ALA A 479 9.55 -5.36 -3.16
N ASN A 480 10.73 -4.88 -3.53
CA ASN A 480 12.00 -5.27 -2.93
C ASN A 480 12.81 -4.02 -2.59
N VAL A 481 12.64 -3.50 -1.36
CA VAL A 481 13.26 -2.22 -0.94
C VAL A 481 14.79 -2.37 -0.87
N LEU A 482 15.27 -3.35 -0.09
CA LEU A 482 16.69 -3.64 0.12
C LEU A 482 16.89 -5.14 0.46
N ASN A 483 16.54 -6.04 -0.47
CA ASN A 483 16.44 -7.48 -0.20
C ASN A 483 15.51 -7.77 1.00
N GLY A 484 14.36 -7.09 0.98
CA GLY A 484 13.28 -7.13 1.98
C GLY A 484 12.77 -5.75 2.40
N PRO A 485 12.10 -5.62 3.58
CA PRO A 485 11.37 -4.41 3.97
C PRO A 485 12.22 -3.25 4.47
N ASP A 486 13.49 -3.51 4.81
CA ASP A 486 14.34 -2.66 5.65
C ASP A 486 13.78 -2.49 7.10
N THR A 487 14.35 -1.60 7.90
CA THR A 487 13.97 -1.28 9.29
C THR A 487 13.30 0.08 9.43
N SER A 488 13.18 0.81 8.34
CA SER A 488 12.50 2.11 8.29
C SER A 488 11.79 2.28 6.96
N VAL A 489 10.76 3.11 6.94
CA VAL A 489 9.99 3.40 5.73
C VAL A 489 10.88 4.07 4.70
N ASN A 490 10.96 3.48 3.51
CA ASN A 490 11.52 4.17 2.35
C ASN A 490 10.40 4.95 1.65
N GLU A 491 10.49 6.28 1.68
CA GLU A 491 9.41 7.15 1.18
C GLU A 491 9.19 7.06 -0.33
N ASP A 492 10.21 6.69 -1.12
CA ASP A 492 10.05 6.54 -2.57
C ASP A 492 9.35 5.22 -2.92
N TRP A 493 9.72 4.14 -2.23
CA TRP A 493 8.98 2.87 -2.31
C TRP A 493 7.54 3.02 -1.82
N LYS A 494 7.32 3.70 -0.69
CA LYS A 494 5.98 3.94 -0.16
C LYS A 494 5.07 4.64 -1.17
N LYS A 495 5.58 5.64 -1.90
CA LYS A 495 4.81 6.33 -2.95
C LYS A 495 4.35 5.37 -4.04
N VAL A 496 5.25 4.54 -4.58
CA VAL A 496 4.90 3.63 -5.69
C VAL A 496 4.05 2.45 -5.23
N ILE A 497 4.32 1.88 -4.03
CA ILE A 497 3.49 0.81 -3.45
C ILE A 497 2.07 1.32 -3.23
N LYS A 498 1.91 2.53 -2.65
CA LYS A 498 0.60 3.11 -2.43
C LYS A 498 -0.15 3.32 -3.76
N ARG A 499 0.50 3.92 -4.76
CA ARG A 499 -0.10 4.13 -6.09
C ARG A 499 -0.50 2.82 -6.76
N ALA A 500 0.36 1.79 -6.69
CA ALA A 500 0.04 0.47 -7.23
C ALA A 500 -1.16 -0.16 -6.53
N LYS A 501 -1.22 -0.11 -5.19
CA LYS A 501 -2.34 -0.60 -4.41
C LYS A 501 -3.64 0.16 -4.73
N ASP A 502 -3.58 1.48 -4.81
CA ASP A 502 -4.72 2.33 -5.18
C ASP A 502 -5.22 2.03 -6.62
N ALA A 503 -4.32 1.62 -7.52
CA ALA A 503 -4.64 1.15 -8.87
C ALA A 503 -5.16 -0.31 -8.92
N GLY A 504 -5.36 -0.95 -7.76
CA GLY A 504 -5.92 -2.30 -7.66
C GLY A 504 -4.90 -3.44 -7.84
N LYS A 505 -3.60 -3.14 -7.86
CA LYS A 505 -2.52 -4.15 -7.93
C LYS A 505 -2.35 -4.86 -6.59
N THR A 506 -2.02 -6.14 -6.62
CA THR A 506 -1.57 -6.88 -5.44
C THR A 506 -0.06 -6.71 -5.29
N VAL A 507 0.37 -5.87 -4.35
CA VAL A 507 1.80 -5.65 -4.09
C VAL A 507 2.31 -6.63 -3.03
N LEU A 508 3.37 -7.38 -3.34
CA LEU A 508 3.98 -8.37 -2.45
C LEU A 508 5.28 -7.85 -1.87
N GLY A 509 5.45 -7.99 -0.55
CA GLY A 509 6.74 -7.76 0.09
C GLY A 509 7.69 -8.93 -0.17
N TYR A 510 8.88 -8.64 -0.71
CA TYR A 510 9.95 -9.64 -0.86
C TYR A 510 10.47 -10.12 0.50
N VAL A 511 10.58 -11.43 0.70
CA VAL A 511 11.19 -12.02 1.91
C VAL A 511 12.12 -13.15 1.50
N ARG A 512 13.40 -13.02 1.87
CA ARG A 512 14.43 -14.03 1.61
C ARG A 512 14.35 -15.18 2.60
N THR A 513 14.23 -16.41 2.11
CA THR A 513 14.11 -17.61 2.97
C THR A 513 15.37 -18.46 3.05
N GLY A 514 16.42 -18.17 2.25
CA GLY A 514 17.73 -18.81 2.35
C GLY A 514 17.72 -20.32 2.20
N TYR A 515 16.73 -20.87 1.50
CA TYR A 515 16.50 -22.31 1.40
C TYR A 515 16.43 -22.97 2.78
N LEU A 516 15.91 -22.26 3.78
CA LEU A 516 15.86 -22.65 5.19
C LEU A 516 17.22 -23.05 5.79
N GLY A 517 18.34 -22.68 5.15
CA GLY A 517 19.69 -23.05 5.55
C GLY A 517 20.09 -24.50 5.27
N VAL A 518 19.26 -25.27 4.55
CA VAL A 518 19.48 -26.71 4.30
C VAL A 518 20.04 -27.02 2.92
N SER A 519 20.16 -26.02 2.05
CA SER A 519 20.82 -26.17 0.75
C SER A 519 22.30 -26.56 0.89
N GLN A 520 22.90 -27.06 -0.20
CA GLN A 520 24.33 -27.41 -0.25
C GLN A 520 25.25 -26.22 0.06
N ASN A 521 24.81 -25.00 -0.25
CA ASN A 521 25.54 -23.76 0.04
C ASN A 521 25.46 -23.35 1.52
N GLN A 522 24.62 -24.01 2.33
CA GLN A 522 24.44 -23.77 3.75
C GLN A 522 24.26 -22.29 4.11
N PHE A 523 23.35 -21.62 3.40
CA PHE A 523 23.04 -20.22 3.68
C PHE A 523 22.69 -20.01 5.16
N THR A 524 23.19 -18.91 5.70
CA THR A 524 22.91 -18.51 7.07
C THR A 524 21.90 -17.37 7.11
N THR A 525 21.15 -17.29 8.22
CA THR A 525 20.42 -16.08 8.60
C THR A 525 21.40 -14.91 8.70
N ARG A 526 20.89 -13.68 8.75
CA ARG A 526 21.72 -12.49 8.95
C ARG A 526 22.53 -12.54 10.26
N LEU A 527 22.07 -13.35 11.22
CA LEU A 527 22.74 -13.61 12.50
C LEU A 527 23.70 -14.83 12.45
N GLY A 528 23.91 -15.44 11.29
CA GLY A 528 24.88 -16.53 11.11
C GLY A 528 24.37 -17.94 11.45
N SER A 529 23.06 -18.14 11.58
CA SER A 529 22.48 -19.46 11.91
C SER A 529 22.01 -20.22 10.67
N THR A 530 22.09 -21.56 10.71
CA THR A 530 21.52 -22.46 9.70
C THR A 530 20.28 -23.23 10.20
N THR A 531 19.81 -22.98 11.42
CA THR A 531 18.70 -23.75 12.00
C THR A 531 17.35 -23.34 11.41
N LEU A 532 16.43 -24.30 11.30
CA LEU A 532 15.07 -24.04 10.81
C LEU A 532 14.31 -23.05 11.71
N ALA A 533 14.55 -23.07 13.03
CA ALA A 533 13.88 -22.17 13.97
C ALA A 533 14.33 -20.72 13.79
N ASP A 534 15.65 -20.50 13.61
CA ASP A 534 16.20 -19.16 13.40
C ASP A 534 15.82 -18.60 12.02
N TRP A 535 15.79 -19.44 10.98
CA TRP A 535 15.24 -19.06 9.68
C TRP A 535 13.76 -18.69 9.78
N THR A 536 12.95 -19.48 10.50
CA THR A 536 11.53 -19.16 10.72
C THR A 536 11.35 -17.82 11.45
N SER A 537 12.19 -17.54 12.45
CA SER A 537 12.24 -16.28 13.18
C SER A 537 12.54 -15.09 12.26
N GLN A 538 13.58 -15.20 11.44
CA GLN A 538 13.94 -14.15 10.49
C GLN A 538 12.84 -13.90 9.46
N ILE A 539 12.30 -14.97 8.85
CA ILE A 539 11.25 -14.88 7.84
C ILE A 539 10.01 -14.20 8.41
N GLN A 540 9.53 -14.62 9.59
CA GLN A 540 8.36 -13.99 10.21
C GLN A 540 8.62 -12.56 10.66
N SER A 541 9.84 -12.24 11.12
CA SER A 541 10.19 -10.86 11.43
C SER A 541 10.17 -9.96 10.20
N ASP A 542 10.62 -10.44 9.04
CA ASP A 542 10.60 -9.67 7.79
C ASP A 542 9.17 -9.50 7.27
N VAL A 543 8.33 -10.53 7.40
CA VAL A 543 6.88 -10.43 7.13
C VAL A 543 6.24 -9.37 8.02
N ASP A 544 6.43 -9.45 9.34
CA ASP A 544 5.83 -8.51 10.28
C ASP A 544 6.31 -7.07 10.00
N LEU A 545 7.59 -6.88 9.63
CA LEU A 545 8.15 -5.58 9.24
C LEU A 545 7.52 -5.00 7.98
N TRP A 546 7.22 -5.82 6.96
CA TRP A 546 6.51 -5.33 5.76
C TRP A 546 5.16 -4.71 6.12
N TYR A 547 4.37 -5.38 6.95
CA TYR A 547 3.06 -4.88 7.38
C TYR A 547 3.15 -3.73 8.40
N GLU A 548 4.23 -3.64 9.19
CA GLU A 548 4.48 -2.53 10.11
C GLU A 548 4.91 -1.25 9.38
N LEU A 549 5.83 -1.36 8.42
CA LEU A 549 6.38 -0.22 7.69
C LEU A 549 5.44 0.29 6.58
N TYR A 550 4.64 -0.60 5.98
CA TYR A 550 3.74 -0.27 4.87
C TYR A 550 2.29 -0.73 5.18
N PRO A 551 1.67 -0.19 6.25
CA PRO A 551 0.36 -0.63 6.72
C PRO A 551 -0.71 -0.40 5.67
N ASP A 552 -1.59 -1.39 5.49
CA ASP A 552 -2.67 -1.41 4.49
C ASP A 552 -2.19 -1.25 3.03
N MET A 553 -0.90 -1.40 2.74
CA MET A 553 -0.34 -1.25 1.39
C MET A 553 0.19 -2.56 0.80
N ILE A 554 0.56 -3.51 1.66
CA ILE A 554 1.05 -4.83 1.26
C ILE A 554 -0.13 -5.81 1.16
N GLY A 555 -0.31 -6.39 -0.04
CA GLY A 555 -1.35 -7.38 -0.33
C GLY A 555 -0.91 -8.83 -0.09
N GLY A 556 0.37 -9.05 0.23
CA GLY A 556 0.91 -10.39 0.40
C GLY A 556 2.44 -10.45 0.50
N ILE A 557 2.99 -11.66 0.48
CA ILE A 557 4.43 -11.91 0.65
C ILE A 557 4.96 -12.80 -0.47
N PHE A 558 6.09 -12.41 -1.04
CA PHE A 558 6.87 -13.20 -1.98
C PHE A 558 8.06 -13.82 -1.24
N PHE A 559 7.96 -15.11 -0.92
CA PHE A 559 9.03 -15.88 -0.29
C PHE A 559 10.01 -16.37 -1.36
N ASP A 560 11.20 -15.78 -1.39
CA ASP A 560 12.25 -16.12 -2.34
C ASP A 560 13.27 -17.11 -1.77
N GLU A 561 14.06 -17.73 -2.65
CA GLU A 561 15.04 -18.77 -2.31
C GLU A 561 14.39 -19.98 -1.60
N GLY A 562 13.23 -20.41 -2.09
CA GLY A 562 12.48 -21.54 -1.58
C GLY A 562 13.24 -22.86 -1.76
N PHE A 563 13.33 -23.67 -0.71
CA PHE A 563 13.87 -25.02 -0.84
C PHE A 563 12.83 -25.94 -1.47
N ASN A 564 13.21 -26.69 -2.51
CA ASN A 564 12.28 -27.46 -3.35
C ASN A 564 12.38 -28.99 -3.17
N GLU A 565 12.98 -29.47 -2.08
CA GLU A 565 12.88 -30.87 -1.69
C GLU A 565 11.92 -31.03 -0.52
N CYS A 566 11.07 -32.06 -0.53
CA CYS A 566 10.08 -32.26 0.54
C CYS A 566 10.75 -32.45 1.92
N GLY A 567 11.92 -33.09 1.94
CA GLY A 567 12.56 -33.58 3.16
C GLY A 567 11.83 -34.80 3.75
N GLU A 568 12.39 -35.35 4.83
CA GLU A 568 11.77 -36.48 5.53
C GLU A 568 10.38 -36.08 6.05
N ASN A 569 9.36 -36.89 5.74
CA ASN A 569 7.96 -36.65 6.11
C ASN A 569 7.44 -35.24 5.73
N ASN A 570 7.92 -34.70 4.61
CA ASN A 570 7.56 -33.38 4.07
C ASN A 570 7.90 -32.20 5.01
N ILE A 571 8.92 -32.33 5.87
CA ILE A 571 9.25 -31.32 6.89
C ILE A 571 9.41 -29.90 6.32
N TYR A 572 10.03 -29.73 5.15
CA TYR A 572 10.27 -28.41 4.57
C TYR A 572 9.00 -27.81 3.97
N ALA A 573 8.25 -28.60 3.19
CA ALA A 573 6.97 -28.18 2.66
C ALA A 573 5.96 -27.83 3.76
N ASN A 574 5.94 -28.61 4.85
CA ASN A 574 5.12 -28.35 6.02
C ASN A 574 5.54 -27.07 6.75
N LEU A 575 6.84 -26.75 6.80
CA LEU A 575 7.32 -25.51 7.40
C LEU A 575 6.92 -24.28 6.58
N TYR A 576 7.06 -24.31 5.25
CA TYR A 576 6.57 -23.22 4.39
C TYR A 576 5.05 -23.06 4.48
N ARG A 577 4.30 -24.18 4.48
CA ARG A 577 2.86 -24.15 4.73
C ARG A 577 2.57 -23.45 6.05
N PHE A 578 3.25 -23.83 7.14
CA PHE A 578 3.08 -23.24 8.46
C PHE A 578 3.42 -21.73 8.50
N ILE A 579 4.44 -21.29 7.77
CA ILE A 579 4.80 -19.87 7.64
C ILE A 579 3.73 -19.10 6.87
N SER A 580 3.25 -19.61 5.74
CA SER A 580 2.14 -19.02 4.97
C SER A 580 0.85 -18.93 5.81
N ASP A 581 0.52 -20.02 6.50
CA ASP A 581 -0.60 -20.13 7.43
C ASP A 581 -0.51 -19.12 8.58
N THR A 582 0.69 -18.91 9.13
CA THR A 582 0.93 -17.93 10.19
C THR A 582 0.78 -16.51 9.66
N THR A 583 1.35 -16.24 8.49
CA THR A 583 1.24 -14.96 7.77
C THR A 583 -0.23 -14.61 7.54
N LYS A 584 -1.01 -15.52 6.95
CA LYS A 584 -2.44 -15.34 6.66
C LYS A 584 -3.30 -15.18 7.91
N ARG A 585 -2.95 -15.81 9.03
CA ARG A 585 -3.67 -15.62 10.31
C ARG A 585 -3.37 -14.28 10.97
N LYS A 586 -2.15 -13.75 10.83
CA LYS A 586 -1.80 -12.39 11.28
C LYS A 586 -2.34 -11.31 10.32
N HIS A 587 -2.38 -11.62 9.03
CA HIS A 587 -2.75 -10.71 7.95
C HIS A 587 -3.78 -11.39 7.03
N PRO A 588 -5.08 -11.39 7.39
CA PRO A 588 -6.14 -11.98 6.59
C PRO A 588 -6.16 -11.40 5.17
N GLY A 589 -6.25 -12.26 4.16
CA GLY A 589 -6.20 -11.87 2.75
C GLY A 589 -4.79 -11.77 2.15
N ALA A 590 -3.73 -12.04 2.91
CA ALA A 590 -2.37 -12.08 2.37
C ALA A 590 -2.21 -13.15 1.27
N PHE A 591 -1.81 -12.71 0.08
CA PHE A 591 -1.40 -13.58 -1.03
C PHE A 591 0.05 -14.06 -0.80
N THR A 592 0.30 -15.36 -0.74
CA THR A 592 1.64 -15.91 -0.55
C THR A 592 2.18 -16.58 -1.80
N VAL A 593 3.40 -16.24 -2.17
CA VAL A 593 4.14 -16.86 -3.28
C VAL A 593 5.40 -17.51 -2.74
N LEU A 594 5.74 -18.71 -3.20
CA LEU A 594 7.02 -19.37 -2.90
C LEU A 594 7.82 -19.56 -4.19
N ASN A 595 9.02 -18.97 -4.25
CA ASN A 595 9.92 -19.05 -5.39
C ASN A 595 11.21 -19.84 -5.06
N PRO A 596 11.34 -21.09 -5.55
CA PRO A 596 12.62 -21.81 -5.55
C PRO A 596 13.52 -21.51 -6.75
N GLY A 597 13.04 -20.79 -7.77
CA GLY A 597 13.73 -20.61 -9.06
C GLY A 597 13.83 -21.89 -9.91
N ALA A 598 13.05 -22.93 -9.58
CA ALA A 598 13.13 -24.26 -10.17
C ALA A 598 11.82 -25.04 -10.04
N THR A 599 11.77 -26.25 -10.60
CA THR A 599 10.60 -27.15 -10.47
C THR A 599 10.33 -27.51 -9.00
N MET A 600 9.06 -27.81 -8.70
CA MET A 600 8.60 -28.07 -7.33
C MET A 600 7.78 -29.36 -7.24
N PRO A 601 8.08 -30.28 -6.30
CA PRO A 601 7.28 -31.50 -6.08
C PRO A 601 5.93 -31.21 -5.41
N GLN A 602 4.96 -32.13 -5.60
CA GLN A 602 3.57 -31.93 -5.17
C GLN A 602 3.40 -31.67 -3.67
N CYS A 603 4.32 -32.15 -2.82
CA CYS A 603 4.26 -31.90 -1.37
C CYS A 603 4.17 -30.40 -1.01
N PHE A 604 4.60 -29.50 -1.90
CA PHE A 604 4.52 -28.04 -1.74
C PHE A 604 3.23 -27.40 -2.26
N GLU A 605 2.29 -28.15 -2.84
CA GLU A 605 1.05 -27.62 -3.44
C GLU A 605 0.29 -26.66 -2.49
N HIS A 606 0.32 -26.96 -1.19
CA HIS A 606 -0.32 -26.19 -0.13
C HIS A 606 0.65 -25.34 0.70
N SER A 607 1.90 -25.17 0.25
CA SER A 607 2.90 -24.37 0.96
C SER A 607 2.71 -22.86 0.76
N ALA A 608 2.09 -22.44 -0.35
CA ALA A 608 1.76 -21.07 -0.69
C ALA A 608 0.55 -21.03 -1.66
N ASP A 609 -0.03 -19.85 -1.90
CA ASP A 609 -1.09 -19.70 -2.89
C ASP A 609 -0.59 -19.98 -4.31
N THR A 610 0.59 -19.45 -4.65
CA THR A 610 1.27 -19.66 -5.93
C THR A 610 2.71 -20.12 -5.73
N LEU A 611 3.17 -21.01 -6.61
CA LEU A 611 4.53 -21.54 -6.66
C LEU A 611 5.19 -21.06 -7.95
N MET A 612 6.36 -20.43 -7.86
CA MET A 612 7.10 -20.00 -9.04
C MET A 612 8.01 -21.14 -9.52
N THR A 613 7.50 -21.97 -10.44
CA THR A 613 8.11 -23.27 -10.78
C THR A 613 9.04 -23.24 -11.99
N PHE A 614 9.23 -22.07 -12.60
CA PHE A 614 10.17 -21.88 -13.68
C PHE A 614 10.75 -20.47 -13.66
N GLU A 615 12.06 -20.37 -13.71
CA GLU A 615 12.83 -19.11 -13.77
C GLU A 615 14.08 -19.33 -14.64
N ASN A 616 13.95 -19.19 -15.96
CA ASN A 616 15.08 -19.43 -16.87
C ASN A 616 14.90 -18.74 -18.24
N SER A 617 15.91 -18.89 -19.10
CA SER A 617 15.95 -18.31 -20.44
C SER A 617 14.88 -18.89 -21.36
N TYR A 618 14.50 -18.09 -22.36
CA TYR A 618 13.68 -18.51 -23.50
C TYR A 618 14.17 -19.81 -24.15
N ASP A 619 15.48 -19.93 -24.40
CA ASP A 619 16.05 -21.12 -25.03
C ASP A 619 15.80 -22.38 -24.19
N THR A 620 16.03 -22.29 -22.88
CA THR A 620 15.71 -23.38 -21.95
C THR A 620 14.20 -23.67 -21.94
N TYR A 621 13.36 -22.63 -21.96
CA TYR A 621 11.92 -22.81 -21.98
C TYR A 621 11.42 -23.53 -23.24
N ILE A 622 11.98 -23.24 -24.41
CA ILE A 622 11.56 -23.89 -25.66
C ILE A 622 12.17 -25.28 -25.81
N ASN A 623 13.47 -25.41 -25.57
CA ASN A 623 14.25 -26.59 -25.97
C ASN A 623 14.55 -27.57 -24.83
N SER A 624 14.39 -27.16 -23.57
CA SER A 624 14.85 -27.96 -22.42
C SER A 624 13.96 -27.79 -21.19
N TYR A 625 12.67 -27.51 -21.38
CA TYR A 625 11.72 -27.36 -20.28
C TYR A 625 11.55 -28.67 -19.52
N VAL A 626 11.67 -28.59 -18.19
CA VAL A 626 11.36 -29.66 -17.26
C VAL A 626 10.16 -29.21 -16.45
N GLY A 627 9.07 -29.98 -16.51
CA GLY A 627 7.87 -29.71 -15.73
C GLY A 627 7.98 -30.19 -14.28
N ASN A 628 6.96 -29.87 -13.50
CA ASN A 628 6.86 -30.39 -12.13
C ASN A 628 6.74 -31.92 -12.13
N PRO A 629 7.42 -32.62 -11.19
CA PRO A 629 7.45 -34.08 -11.18
C PRO A 629 6.10 -34.66 -10.75
N ASP A 630 5.44 -35.37 -11.66
CA ASP A 630 4.23 -36.18 -11.43
C ASP A 630 2.97 -35.41 -10.99
N TRP A 631 2.90 -34.08 -11.18
CA TRP A 631 1.69 -33.32 -10.87
C TRP A 631 1.51 -32.05 -11.71
N THR A 632 0.26 -31.63 -11.88
CA THR A 632 -0.15 -30.34 -12.44
C THR A 632 -1.41 -29.89 -11.71
N PRO A 633 -1.48 -28.64 -11.21
CA PRO A 633 -2.64 -28.17 -10.49
C PRO A 633 -3.85 -27.98 -11.41
N GLU A 634 -5.06 -28.13 -10.84
CA GLU A 634 -6.31 -27.84 -11.57
C GLU A 634 -6.46 -26.35 -11.89
N ASP A 635 -6.06 -25.47 -10.95
CA ASP A 635 -6.05 -24.03 -11.16
C ASP A 635 -4.66 -23.57 -11.66
N PRO A 636 -4.53 -23.06 -12.88
CA PRO A 636 -3.23 -22.64 -13.42
C PRO A 636 -2.62 -21.49 -12.61
N ARG A 637 -3.41 -20.69 -11.87
CA ARG A 637 -2.89 -19.61 -11.01
C ARG A 637 -2.01 -20.13 -9.86
N LYS A 638 -2.01 -21.45 -9.61
CA LYS A 638 -1.08 -22.09 -8.68
C LYS A 638 0.37 -22.02 -9.16
N LEU A 639 0.63 -21.89 -10.48
CA LEU A 639 2.00 -21.82 -11.02
C LEU A 639 2.32 -20.44 -11.62
N TRP A 640 3.54 -19.98 -11.36
CA TRP A 640 4.12 -18.79 -11.96
C TRP A 640 5.40 -19.15 -12.73
N HIS A 641 5.49 -18.78 -14.01
CA HIS A 641 6.73 -18.87 -14.79
C HIS A 641 7.34 -17.49 -15.10
N ILE A 642 8.65 -17.37 -14.90
CA ILE A 642 9.46 -16.25 -15.38
C ILE A 642 10.34 -16.73 -16.54
N ILE A 643 10.23 -16.07 -17.69
CA ILE A 643 10.98 -16.39 -18.90
C ILE A 643 11.69 -15.12 -19.40
N TYR A 644 13.02 -15.10 -19.31
CA TYR A 644 13.84 -13.99 -19.77
C TYR A 644 14.48 -14.26 -21.14
N ASN A 645 15.04 -13.23 -21.79
CA ASN A 645 15.62 -13.29 -23.14
C ASN A 645 14.62 -13.77 -24.21
N VAL A 646 13.34 -13.38 -24.11
CA VAL A 646 12.29 -13.76 -25.06
C VAL A 646 12.24 -12.77 -26.23
N PRO A 647 12.48 -13.20 -27.49
CA PRO A 647 12.34 -12.34 -28.66
C PRO A 647 10.93 -11.79 -28.83
N SER A 648 10.80 -10.53 -29.26
CA SER A 648 9.50 -9.84 -29.36
C SER A 648 8.48 -10.55 -30.25
N ASP A 649 8.94 -11.25 -31.30
CA ASP A 649 8.08 -12.02 -32.22
C ASP A 649 7.59 -13.35 -31.62
N SER A 650 8.18 -13.78 -30.52
CA SER A 650 7.90 -15.06 -29.83
C SER A 650 7.00 -14.89 -28.60
N VAL A 651 6.75 -13.64 -28.16
CA VAL A 651 6.01 -13.31 -26.93
C VAL A 651 4.63 -13.99 -26.87
N ALA A 652 3.84 -13.89 -27.94
CA ALA A 652 2.50 -14.48 -27.99
C ALA A 652 2.56 -16.01 -27.89
N HIS A 653 3.53 -16.65 -28.56
CA HIS A 653 3.72 -18.09 -28.49
C HIS A 653 4.13 -18.54 -27.08
N VAL A 654 5.08 -17.85 -26.44
CA VAL A 654 5.54 -18.16 -25.08
C VAL A 654 4.42 -17.98 -24.06
N THR A 655 3.58 -16.95 -24.22
CA THR A 655 2.42 -16.69 -23.36
C THR A 655 1.43 -17.87 -23.40
N SER A 656 0.99 -18.28 -24.60
CA SER A 656 0.11 -19.45 -24.75
C SER A 656 0.76 -20.74 -24.24
N LEU A 657 2.04 -20.96 -24.54
CA LEU A 657 2.78 -22.15 -24.11
C LEU A 657 2.90 -22.22 -22.58
N ALA A 658 2.99 -21.09 -21.89
CA ALA A 658 2.96 -21.06 -20.44
C ALA A 658 1.63 -21.53 -19.86
N LEU A 659 0.51 -21.15 -20.47
CA LEU A 659 -0.80 -21.61 -20.04
C LEU A 659 -0.96 -23.12 -20.31
N GLU A 660 -0.50 -23.61 -21.46
CA GLU A 660 -0.47 -25.05 -21.80
C GLU A 660 0.37 -25.86 -20.80
N ARG A 661 1.41 -25.24 -20.23
CA ARG A 661 2.26 -25.83 -19.18
C ARG A 661 1.71 -25.62 -17.76
N GLY A 662 0.50 -25.09 -17.63
CA GLY A 662 -0.21 -24.92 -16.36
C GLY A 662 0.11 -23.64 -15.60
N ALA A 663 0.84 -22.69 -16.18
CA ALA A 663 1.19 -21.42 -15.53
C ALA A 663 0.19 -20.30 -15.84
N GLY A 664 -0.55 -19.93 -14.81
CA GLY A 664 -1.53 -18.84 -14.81
C GLY A 664 -0.90 -17.48 -14.47
N LEU A 665 0.27 -17.43 -13.86
CA LEU A 665 1.05 -16.20 -13.70
C LEU A 665 2.30 -16.26 -14.58
N ILE A 666 2.59 -15.17 -15.29
CA ILE A 666 3.78 -15.07 -16.14
C ILE A 666 4.54 -13.76 -15.94
N HIS A 667 5.86 -13.82 -16.06
CA HIS A 667 6.75 -12.69 -16.28
C HIS A 667 7.56 -13.01 -17.55
N ILE A 668 7.34 -12.25 -18.63
CA ILE A 668 8.07 -12.41 -19.89
C ILE A 668 8.86 -11.12 -20.14
N THR A 669 10.16 -11.24 -20.39
CA THR A 669 11.04 -10.10 -20.65
C THR A 669 12.06 -10.42 -21.73
N ASP A 670 12.46 -9.39 -22.49
CA ASP A 670 13.57 -9.43 -23.44
C ASP A 670 14.93 -9.15 -22.78
N ASP A 671 14.94 -8.82 -21.49
CA ASP A 671 16.17 -8.62 -20.72
C ASP A 671 16.92 -9.93 -20.45
N THR A 672 18.17 -9.81 -20.02
CA THR A 672 19.13 -10.90 -19.89
C THR A 672 19.79 -10.92 -18.52
N LEU A 673 20.56 -11.97 -18.24
CA LEU A 673 21.38 -12.06 -17.04
C LEU A 673 22.44 -10.94 -17.01
N PRO A 674 22.87 -10.46 -15.83
CA PRO A 674 22.69 -11.10 -14.51
C PRO A 674 21.39 -10.77 -13.78
N ASN A 675 20.60 -9.79 -14.22
CA ASN A 675 19.43 -9.34 -13.48
C ASN A 675 18.28 -8.93 -14.41
N PRO A 676 17.47 -9.87 -14.93
CA PRO A 676 16.39 -9.56 -15.87
C PRO A 676 15.16 -8.88 -15.21
N TYR A 677 15.30 -8.37 -13.98
CA TYR A 677 14.22 -7.85 -13.13
C TYR A 677 14.39 -6.36 -12.79
N ASP A 678 15.49 -5.74 -13.23
CA ASP A 678 15.78 -4.33 -12.97
C ASP A 678 15.30 -3.38 -14.08
N THR A 679 14.72 -3.93 -15.16
CA THR A 679 14.06 -3.15 -16.21
C THR A 679 12.66 -3.68 -16.51
N LEU A 680 11.83 -2.82 -17.12
CA LEU A 680 10.54 -3.19 -17.70
C LEU A 680 10.65 -3.10 -19.23
N PRO A 681 10.28 -4.15 -19.99
CA PRO A 681 10.29 -4.11 -21.46
C PRO A 681 9.58 -2.88 -22.04
N ALA A 682 9.87 -2.56 -23.30
CA ALA A 682 9.20 -1.48 -24.01
C ALA A 682 7.67 -1.65 -24.01
N ASP A 683 6.92 -0.55 -24.15
CA ASP A 683 5.46 -0.59 -24.04
C ASP A 683 4.83 -1.51 -25.10
N ASP A 684 5.28 -1.47 -26.36
CA ASP A 684 4.80 -2.36 -27.41
C ASP A 684 4.99 -3.85 -27.11
N TYR A 685 6.10 -4.20 -26.45
CA TYR A 685 6.37 -5.53 -25.93
C TYR A 685 5.34 -5.92 -24.86
N MET A 686 5.16 -5.06 -23.84
CA MET A 686 4.18 -5.28 -22.76
C MET A 686 2.74 -5.39 -23.28
N GLN A 687 2.36 -4.56 -24.25
CA GLN A 687 1.07 -4.62 -24.92
C GLN A 687 0.87 -5.95 -25.65
N THR A 688 1.93 -6.56 -26.18
CA THR A 688 1.87 -7.88 -26.83
C THR A 688 1.57 -8.98 -25.81
N ILE A 689 2.21 -8.96 -24.64
CA ILE A 689 1.90 -9.88 -23.53
C ILE A 689 0.44 -9.69 -23.08
N MET A 690 0.04 -8.44 -22.80
CA MET A 690 -1.31 -8.12 -22.28
C MET A 690 -2.44 -8.51 -23.25
N LYS A 691 -2.21 -8.49 -24.56
CA LYS A 691 -3.16 -8.97 -25.57
C LYS A 691 -3.28 -10.48 -25.62
N ALA A 692 -2.24 -11.20 -25.22
CA ALA A 692 -2.18 -12.66 -25.26
C ALA A 692 -2.71 -13.33 -23.98
N VAL A 693 -2.81 -12.60 -22.87
CA VAL A 693 -3.40 -13.09 -21.62
C VAL A 693 -4.87 -12.71 -21.51
N ASP A 694 -5.69 -13.61 -20.95
CA ASP A 694 -7.12 -13.36 -20.73
C ASP A 694 -7.38 -12.35 -19.61
N GLY A 695 -6.47 -12.24 -18.64
CA GLY A 695 -6.61 -11.41 -17.45
C GLY A 695 -7.42 -12.11 -16.34
N GLY A 696 -7.26 -11.63 -15.11
CA GLY A 696 -7.85 -12.17 -13.91
C GLY A 696 -7.22 -11.59 -12.65
N GLY A 697 -7.34 -12.32 -11.54
CA GLY A 697 -6.72 -11.97 -10.28
C GLY A 697 -6.07 -13.18 -9.60
N PRO A 698 -5.10 -12.96 -8.69
CA PRO A 698 -4.49 -14.03 -7.92
C PRO A 698 -5.54 -14.81 -7.11
N ALA A 699 -5.36 -16.13 -7.01
CA ALA A 699 -6.18 -16.98 -6.16
C ALA A 699 -5.61 -16.95 -4.74
N VAL A 700 -6.31 -16.31 -3.80
CA VAL A 700 -5.89 -16.25 -2.39
C VAL A 700 -6.71 -17.25 -1.59
N ALA A 701 -6.05 -18.24 -0.99
CA ALA A 701 -6.69 -19.21 -0.10
C ALA A 701 -6.67 -18.73 1.36
N ASP A 702 -7.67 -19.14 2.14
CA ASP A 702 -7.63 -18.99 3.60
C ASP A 702 -6.53 -19.87 4.22
N PRO A 703 -6.01 -19.51 5.42
CA PRO A 703 -5.08 -20.38 6.12
C PRO A 703 -5.73 -21.72 6.44
N SER A 704 -4.91 -22.77 6.54
CA SER A 704 -5.40 -24.11 6.87
C SER A 704 -6.21 -24.09 8.17
N SER A 705 -7.36 -24.77 8.19
CA SER A 705 -8.18 -24.86 9.40
C SER A 705 -7.45 -25.62 10.51
N TYR A 706 -7.63 -25.18 11.75
CA TYR A 706 -7.24 -25.99 12.89
C TYR A 706 -8.07 -27.27 12.95
N SER A 707 -7.53 -28.31 13.57
CA SER A 707 -8.27 -29.56 13.77
C SER A 707 -9.42 -29.34 14.74
N ASN A 708 -10.59 -29.93 14.48
CA ASN A 708 -11.71 -29.93 15.42
C ASN A 708 -11.48 -30.88 16.61
N THR A 709 -10.44 -31.72 16.55
CA THR A 709 -10.09 -32.71 17.57
C THR A 709 -8.60 -32.64 17.92
N GLY A 710 -8.24 -32.68 19.19
CA GLY A 710 -6.83 -32.73 19.60
C GLY A 710 -6.65 -32.62 21.10
N SER A 711 -5.57 -33.20 21.61
CA SER A 711 -5.18 -33.08 23.02
C SER A 711 -4.81 -31.65 23.35
N ALA A 712 -5.10 -31.23 24.58
CA ALA A 712 -4.63 -29.95 25.09
C ALA A 712 -3.09 -29.93 25.12
N ALA A 713 -2.51 -28.79 24.73
CA ALA A 713 -1.08 -28.58 24.88
C ALA A 713 -0.72 -28.32 26.36
N SER A 714 0.48 -28.73 26.75
CA SER A 714 1.03 -28.48 28.08
C SER A 714 1.81 -27.17 28.12
N VAL A 715 1.75 -26.46 29.25
CA VAL A 715 2.48 -25.20 29.45
C VAL A 715 4.00 -25.45 29.30
N PRO A 716 4.73 -24.70 28.46
CA PRO A 716 6.18 -24.81 28.35
C PRO A 716 6.87 -24.47 29.68
N SER A 717 7.99 -25.13 29.98
CA SER A 717 8.74 -24.89 31.21
C SER A 717 10.23 -24.74 30.94
N GLY A 718 10.98 -24.23 31.92
CA GLY A 718 12.44 -24.10 31.81
C GLY A 718 12.89 -23.14 30.72
N LEU A 719 12.09 -22.12 30.39
CA LEU A 719 12.51 -21.05 29.48
C LEU A 719 13.76 -20.37 30.06
N LYS A 720 14.79 -20.20 29.24
CA LYS A 720 16.04 -19.54 29.60
C LYS A 720 16.64 -18.78 28.41
N VAL A 721 17.36 -17.71 28.72
CA VAL A 721 18.26 -17.04 27.77
C VAL A 721 19.52 -17.88 27.64
N THR A 722 19.90 -18.24 26.41
CA THR A 722 21.12 -19.01 26.12
C THR A 722 22.26 -18.12 25.63
N ALA A 723 21.92 -17.02 24.95
CA ALA A 723 22.87 -16.00 24.53
C ALA A 723 22.16 -14.64 24.40
N SER A 724 22.93 -13.56 24.50
CA SER A 724 22.52 -12.20 24.12
C SER A 724 23.68 -11.59 23.35
N ASP A 725 23.33 -10.82 22.31
CA ASP A 725 24.24 -10.17 21.38
C ASP A 725 23.79 -8.71 21.21
N TYR A 726 24.45 -7.92 20.36
CA TYR A 726 24.14 -6.51 20.12
C TYR A 726 22.72 -6.28 19.60
N SER A 727 22.16 -7.19 18.81
CA SER A 727 20.82 -7.01 18.22
C SER A 727 19.95 -8.26 18.27
N SER A 728 20.28 -9.22 19.13
CA SER A 728 19.56 -10.49 19.22
C SER A 728 19.65 -11.14 20.60
N VAL A 729 18.68 -12.02 20.86
CA VAL A 729 18.62 -12.85 22.07
C VAL A 729 18.27 -14.28 21.66
N SER A 730 19.07 -15.25 22.08
CA SER A 730 18.79 -16.68 21.90
C SER A 730 18.11 -17.27 23.13
N LEU A 731 17.08 -18.08 22.90
CA LEU A 731 16.20 -18.65 23.90
C LEU A 731 16.12 -20.17 23.73
N SER A 732 15.91 -20.89 24.82
CA SER A 732 15.51 -22.31 24.80
C SER A 732 14.54 -22.64 25.93
N TRP A 733 13.72 -23.67 25.74
CA TRP A 733 12.77 -24.17 26.74
C TRP A 733 12.61 -25.69 26.66
N SER A 734 11.93 -26.27 27.66
CA SER A 734 11.58 -27.69 27.68
C SER A 734 10.18 -27.87 27.09
N GLY A 735 10.10 -28.66 26.01
CA GLY A 735 8.83 -29.05 25.42
C GLY A 735 8.14 -30.18 26.19
N SER A 736 6.81 -30.23 26.17
CA SER A 736 6.04 -31.37 26.66
C SER A 736 4.81 -31.63 25.78
N GLY A 737 4.63 -32.89 25.36
CA GLY A 737 3.42 -33.33 24.64
C GLY A 737 3.31 -32.95 23.16
N PHE A 738 4.41 -32.56 22.48
CA PHE A 738 4.47 -32.23 21.05
C PHE A 738 3.28 -31.36 20.57
N PRO A 739 3.21 -30.09 21.01
CA PRO A 739 2.13 -29.19 20.59
C PRO A 739 2.17 -28.95 19.07
N TYR A 740 1.13 -28.31 18.54
CA TYR A 740 1.13 -27.87 17.14
C TYR A 740 2.18 -26.78 16.91
N ALA A 741 2.27 -25.82 17.84
CA ALA A 741 3.22 -24.72 17.76
C ALA A 741 3.67 -24.21 19.13
N TYR A 742 4.80 -23.51 19.16
CA TYR A 742 5.16 -22.59 20.24
C TYR A 742 5.10 -21.15 19.71
N ALA A 743 4.61 -20.22 20.54
CA ALA A 743 4.63 -18.79 20.27
C ALA A 743 5.49 -18.11 21.33
N VAL A 744 6.48 -17.33 20.89
CA VAL A 744 7.39 -16.57 21.75
C VAL A 744 6.90 -15.13 21.82
N TYR A 745 6.81 -14.61 23.04
CA TYR A 745 6.35 -13.26 23.31
C TYR A 745 7.51 -12.44 23.87
N GLN A 746 7.75 -11.26 23.29
CA GLN A 746 8.65 -10.23 23.79
C GLN A 746 7.81 -9.09 24.37
N ASP A 747 7.96 -8.82 25.66
CA ASP A 747 7.20 -7.79 26.39
C ASP A 747 5.68 -7.87 26.16
N GLY A 748 5.16 -9.11 26.03
CA GLY A 748 3.75 -9.39 25.81
C GLY A 748 3.27 -9.34 24.35
N LYS A 749 4.13 -9.00 23.37
CA LYS A 749 3.84 -9.08 21.92
C LYS A 749 4.42 -10.37 21.34
N GLU A 750 3.63 -11.16 20.60
CA GLU A 750 4.13 -12.33 19.87
C GLU A 750 5.12 -11.87 18.80
N VAL A 751 6.36 -12.39 18.84
CA VAL A 751 7.43 -12.05 17.89
C VAL A 751 7.77 -13.18 16.93
N VAL A 752 7.51 -14.43 17.32
CA VAL A 752 7.67 -15.58 16.42
C VAL A 752 6.77 -16.73 16.84
N ARG A 753 6.32 -17.48 15.85
CA ARG A 753 5.61 -18.74 16.02
C ARG A 753 6.39 -19.86 15.33
N LEU A 754 6.64 -20.95 16.05
CA LEU A 754 7.49 -22.06 15.61
C LEU A 754 6.70 -23.37 15.61
N LEU A 755 7.08 -24.32 14.75
CA LEU A 755 6.54 -25.68 14.83
C LEU A 755 6.81 -26.27 16.22
N GLY A 756 5.89 -27.08 16.74
CA GLY A 756 6.01 -27.63 18.09
C GLY A 756 7.15 -28.64 18.31
N SER A 757 7.90 -28.96 17.27
CA SER A 757 9.18 -29.69 17.35
C SER A 757 10.38 -28.79 17.70
N MET A 758 10.24 -27.47 17.55
CA MET A 758 11.32 -26.49 17.78
C MET A 758 11.22 -25.93 19.20
N THR A 759 12.30 -26.03 19.97
CA THR A 759 12.33 -25.62 21.40
C THR A 759 13.45 -24.62 21.73
N GLU A 760 14.05 -24.06 20.69
CA GLU A 760 15.06 -23.02 20.74
C GLU A 760 14.88 -22.07 19.55
N VAL A 761 15.25 -20.80 19.73
CA VAL A 761 15.19 -19.78 18.68
C VAL A 761 16.02 -18.55 19.07
N THR A 762 16.55 -17.87 18.07
CA THR A 762 17.18 -16.55 18.17
C THR A 762 16.23 -15.49 17.64
N ILE A 763 15.89 -14.53 18.49
CA ILE A 763 15.06 -13.37 18.16
C ILE A 763 16.00 -12.24 17.76
N GLY A 764 15.88 -11.76 16.52
CA GLY A 764 16.68 -10.66 15.96
C GLY A 764 15.93 -9.33 15.92
N ASN A 765 16.50 -8.34 15.23
CA ASN A 765 15.94 -6.99 15.06
C ASN A 765 15.65 -6.27 16.40
N ILE A 766 16.42 -6.58 17.44
CA ILE A 766 16.33 -5.93 18.74
C ILE A 766 17.29 -4.75 18.77
N LYS A 767 16.85 -3.60 19.30
CA LYS A 767 17.69 -2.41 19.43
C LYS A 767 18.84 -2.67 20.43
N PRO A 768 20.11 -2.36 20.09
CA PRO A 768 21.24 -2.48 21.01
C PRO A 768 21.05 -1.75 22.35
N GLY A 769 21.63 -2.30 23.42
CA GLY A 769 21.52 -1.78 24.79
C GLY A 769 20.11 -1.84 25.41
N SER A 770 19.16 -2.55 24.80
CA SER A 770 17.77 -2.60 25.30
C SER A 770 17.54 -3.79 26.21
N SER A 771 16.77 -3.59 27.28
CA SER A 771 16.28 -4.67 28.16
C SER A 771 14.85 -5.06 27.81
N MET A 772 14.55 -6.36 27.81
CA MET A 772 13.22 -6.92 27.53
C MET A 772 12.95 -8.17 28.36
N SER A 773 11.70 -8.63 28.32
CA SER A 773 11.24 -9.87 28.91
C SER A 773 10.65 -10.83 27.86
N PHE A 774 10.85 -12.13 28.07
CA PHE A 774 10.33 -13.18 27.21
C PHE A 774 9.46 -14.18 27.97
N THR A 775 8.39 -14.63 27.32
CA THR A 775 7.58 -15.81 27.69
C THR A 775 7.31 -16.66 26.46
N VAL A 776 6.95 -17.93 26.68
CA VAL A 776 6.56 -18.86 25.61
C VAL A 776 5.22 -19.51 25.94
N ARG A 777 4.36 -19.64 24.93
CA ARG A 777 3.10 -20.39 25.00
C ARG A 777 3.13 -21.55 24.03
N ALA A 778 2.50 -22.65 24.39
CA ALA A 778 2.22 -23.74 23.45
C ALA A 778 0.82 -23.57 22.86
N ARG A 779 0.61 -24.06 21.63
CA ARG A 779 -0.70 -24.10 20.97
C ARG A 779 -1.04 -25.54 20.57
N SER A 780 -2.26 -25.99 20.86
CA SER A 780 -2.75 -27.32 20.46
C SER A 780 -3.12 -27.38 18.98
N ALA A 781 -3.34 -28.59 18.46
CA ALA A 781 -3.87 -28.82 17.11
C ALA A 781 -5.26 -28.18 16.88
N THR A 782 -6.00 -27.91 17.96
CA THR A 782 -7.30 -27.21 17.94
C THR A 782 -7.18 -25.68 17.96
N GLY A 783 -5.96 -25.14 17.94
CA GLY A 783 -5.70 -23.70 17.93
C GLY A 783 -5.71 -23.03 19.32
N LYS A 784 -5.97 -23.79 20.40
CA LYS A 784 -6.02 -23.25 21.76
C LYS A 784 -4.62 -23.07 22.36
N GLU A 785 -4.38 -21.91 22.97
CA GLU A 785 -3.11 -21.61 23.65
C GLU A 785 -3.10 -22.01 25.13
N THR A 786 -1.89 -22.27 25.64
CA THR A 786 -1.63 -22.46 27.07
C THR A 786 -1.45 -21.13 27.79
N ALA A 787 -1.34 -21.17 29.12
CA ALA A 787 -0.76 -20.08 29.89
C ALA A 787 0.72 -19.86 29.51
N ASP A 788 1.28 -18.72 29.92
CA ASP A 788 2.69 -18.38 29.76
C ASP A 788 3.60 -19.34 30.55
N SER A 789 4.78 -19.61 29.99
CA SER A 789 5.91 -20.21 30.71
C SER A 789 6.40 -19.32 31.85
N ASN A 790 7.46 -19.75 32.56
CA ASN A 790 8.23 -18.80 33.36
C ASN A 790 8.75 -17.64 32.47
N SER A 791 8.79 -16.43 33.03
CA SER A 791 9.33 -15.25 32.34
C SER A 791 10.84 -15.15 32.57
N VAL A 792 11.58 -14.73 31.53
CA VAL A 792 13.01 -14.46 31.60
C VAL A 792 13.32 -13.04 31.12
N LYS A 793 14.34 -12.40 31.68
CA LYS A 793 14.81 -11.09 31.25
C LYS A 793 16.10 -11.24 30.43
N ALA A 794 16.23 -10.43 29.40
CA ALA A 794 17.43 -10.33 28.59
C ALA A 794 17.82 -8.87 28.39
N THR A 795 19.08 -8.62 28.03
CA THR A 795 19.57 -7.30 27.64
C THR A 795 20.59 -7.49 26.54
N THR A 796 20.39 -6.83 25.41
CA THR A 796 21.34 -6.82 24.29
C THR A 796 22.55 -5.95 24.61
N ASP A 797 23.69 -6.26 24.02
CA ASP A 797 24.92 -5.49 24.24
C ASP A 797 24.80 -4.05 23.70
N GLU A 798 25.51 -3.11 24.35
CA GLU A 798 25.61 -1.72 23.89
C GLU A 798 26.66 -1.60 22.77
N LEU A 799 26.34 -0.84 21.72
CA LEU A 799 27.30 -0.57 20.65
C LEU A 799 28.47 0.29 21.16
N PRO A 800 29.74 -0.09 20.90
CA PRO A 800 30.89 0.73 21.25
C PRO A 800 30.83 2.07 20.52
N ASN A 801 30.88 3.18 21.27
CA ASN A 801 30.71 4.55 20.76
C ASN A 801 29.44 4.77 19.92
N ASN A 802 28.40 3.95 20.13
CA ASN A 802 27.18 3.95 19.32
C ASN A 802 27.43 3.67 17.83
N GLN A 803 28.44 2.86 17.50
CA GLN A 803 28.85 2.52 16.13
C GLN A 803 28.55 1.05 15.81
N ALA A 804 27.83 0.82 14.71
CA ALA A 804 27.46 -0.52 14.22
C ALA A 804 28.61 -1.23 13.47
N ILE A 805 29.48 -0.45 12.82
CA ILE A 805 30.66 -0.94 12.10
C ILE A 805 31.91 -0.32 12.73
N THR A 806 32.86 -1.10 13.21
CA THR A 806 34.05 -0.59 13.90
C THR A 806 35.33 -1.20 13.35
N ASN A 807 36.48 -0.80 13.89
CA ASN A 807 37.78 -1.40 13.59
C ASN A 807 38.14 -1.48 12.09
N ALA A 808 37.67 -0.52 11.29
CA ALA A 808 38.00 -0.45 9.87
C ALA A 808 39.49 -0.18 9.67
N LYS A 809 40.14 -1.01 8.85
CA LYS A 809 41.58 -0.94 8.56
C LYS A 809 41.89 -1.55 7.20
N VAL A 810 43.04 -1.20 6.64
CA VAL A 810 43.51 -1.67 5.34
C VAL A 810 44.94 -2.16 5.40
N SER A 811 45.26 -3.14 4.55
CA SER A 811 46.62 -3.54 4.22
C SER A 811 46.70 -3.81 2.72
N SER A 812 47.79 -3.39 2.07
CA SER A 812 47.89 -3.45 0.61
C SER A 812 49.23 -3.96 0.11
N THR A 813 49.19 -4.57 -1.07
CA THR A 813 50.34 -4.94 -1.90
C THR A 813 50.26 -4.17 -3.22
N ALA A 814 51.25 -4.35 -4.10
CA ALA A 814 51.21 -3.71 -5.43
C ALA A 814 49.99 -4.12 -6.27
N THR A 815 49.42 -5.31 -6.04
CA THR A 815 48.37 -5.91 -6.89
C THR A 815 47.05 -6.21 -6.17
N SER A 816 47.00 -6.10 -4.84
CA SER A 816 45.80 -6.40 -4.06
C SER A 816 45.70 -5.58 -2.79
N THR A 817 44.47 -5.32 -2.36
CA THR A 817 44.13 -4.55 -1.17
C THR A 817 43.21 -5.37 -0.29
N THR A 818 43.52 -5.46 1.00
CA THR A 818 42.71 -6.15 2.00
C THR A 818 42.15 -5.15 2.99
N ILE A 819 40.83 -5.03 3.03
CA ILE A 819 40.10 -4.17 3.97
C ILE A 819 39.42 -5.06 4.99
N GLN A 820 39.46 -4.66 6.26
CA GLN A 820 38.79 -5.35 7.35
C GLN A 820 37.95 -4.38 8.16
N ALA A 821 36.79 -4.81 8.65
CA ALA A 821 35.96 -4.07 9.60
C ALA A 821 35.11 -5.03 10.44
N ASP A 822 34.81 -4.66 11.67
CA ASP A 822 33.92 -5.39 12.56
C ASP A 822 32.48 -4.91 12.38
N VAL A 823 31.57 -5.79 12.01
CA VAL A 823 30.15 -5.49 11.78
C VAL A 823 29.34 -6.13 12.89
N LEU A 824 28.86 -5.32 13.84
CA LEU A 824 28.29 -5.78 15.11
C LEU A 824 26.78 -6.09 15.03
N VAL A 825 26.10 -5.53 14.02
CA VAL A 825 24.67 -5.77 13.74
C VAL A 825 24.50 -6.14 12.27
N PRO A 826 23.49 -6.96 11.93
CA PRO A 826 23.29 -7.39 10.56
C PRO A 826 22.90 -6.25 9.61
N PHE A 827 23.42 -6.31 8.38
CA PHE A 827 22.99 -5.45 7.28
C PHE A 827 22.53 -6.28 6.07
N ALA A 828 21.68 -5.70 5.21
CA ALA A 828 21.32 -6.32 3.92
C ALA A 828 22.50 -6.29 2.95
N PHE A 829 23.20 -5.17 2.92
CA PHE A 829 24.35 -4.92 2.07
C PHE A 829 25.53 -4.43 2.90
N LEU A 830 26.69 -5.02 2.63
CA LEU A 830 27.97 -4.51 3.06
C LEU A 830 28.77 -4.17 1.82
N ARG A 831 29.16 -2.91 1.70
CA ARG A 831 29.93 -2.41 0.56
C ARG A 831 31.26 -1.85 1.00
N VAL A 832 32.25 -2.00 0.15
CA VAL A 832 33.54 -1.33 0.30
C VAL A 832 33.77 -0.47 -0.93
N PHE A 833 33.85 0.84 -0.74
CA PHE A 833 34.14 1.79 -1.80
C PHE A 833 35.60 2.23 -1.73
N LEU A 834 36.31 2.21 -2.85
CA LEU A 834 37.63 2.85 -2.95
C LEU A 834 37.45 4.28 -3.44
N THR A 835 37.86 5.23 -2.60
CA THR A 835 37.54 6.64 -2.79
C THR A 835 38.75 7.46 -3.20
N ASP A 836 38.52 8.58 -3.87
CA ASP A 836 39.54 9.58 -4.10
C ASP A 836 40.02 10.20 -2.76
N PRO A 837 41.29 10.65 -2.68
CA PRO A 837 41.74 11.43 -1.54
C PRO A 837 41.07 12.82 -1.54
N ASP A 838 40.15 13.04 -0.59
CA ASP A 838 39.46 14.31 -0.31
C ASP A 838 38.33 14.72 -1.31
N THR A 839 37.82 15.95 -1.19
CA THR A 839 36.63 16.49 -1.90
C THR A 839 36.85 16.89 -3.37
N ASN A 840 38.06 16.76 -3.91
CA ASN A 840 38.37 17.05 -5.32
C ASN A 840 38.04 15.87 -6.24
N CYS A 841 36.77 15.52 -6.29
CA CYS A 841 36.25 14.42 -7.10
C CYS A 841 36.61 14.51 -8.58
N GLN A 842 37.22 13.47 -9.12
CA GLN A 842 37.35 13.32 -10.57
C GLN A 842 36.06 12.69 -11.12
N MET A 843 35.25 13.46 -11.83
CA MET A 843 34.00 12.94 -12.43
C MET A 843 34.28 12.33 -13.81
N PRO A 844 33.57 11.25 -14.22
CA PRO A 844 32.41 10.65 -13.55
C PRO A 844 32.80 9.72 -12.39
N ALA A 845 32.09 9.84 -11.26
CA ALA A 845 32.25 9.02 -10.07
C ALA A 845 30.95 9.01 -9.28
N TRP A 846 30.79 8.04 -8.37
CA TRP A 846 29.65 8.02 -7.44
C TRP A 846 29.96 8.84 -6.18
N PRO A 847 29.14 9.85 -5.82
CA PRO A 847 29.34 10.63 -4.60
C PRO A 847 28.75 9.93 -3.36
N ILE A 848 29.54 9.83 -2.29
CA ILE A 848 29.12 9.35 -0.96
C ILE A 848 29.07 10.55 -0.02
N ASN A 849 27.86 10.91 0.39
CA ASN A 849 27.63 12.03 1.30
C ASN A 849 27.90 11.63 2.76
N TYR A 850 28.56 12.50 3.52
CA TYR A 850 28.66 12.37 4.99
C TYR A 850 27.97 13.51 5.75
N ASN A 851 27.63 14.60 5.07
CA ASN A 851 26.72 15.62 5.59
C ASN A 851 26.14 16.46 4.42
N LEU A 852 25.25 17.40 4.74
CA LEU A 852 24.66 18.29 3.74
C LEU A 852 25.73 19.13 3.03
N GLY A 853 25.93 18.86 1.75
CA GLY A 853 26.85 19.62 0.89
C GLY A 853 28.30 19.15 0.91
N ASN A 854 28.64 18.09 1.66
CA ASN A 854 29.97 17.48 1.61
C ASN A 854 29.91 15.98 1.28
N TYR A 855 30.74 15.59 0.32
CA TYR A 855 30.83 14.23 -0.21
C TYR A 855 32.26 13.90 -0.62
N ILE A 856 32.53 12.60 -0.75
CA ILE A 856 33.72 12.08 -1.43
C ILE A 856 33.28 11.20 -2.59
N CYS A 857 34.17 10.98 -3.55
CA CYS A 857 33.83 10.21 -4.73
C CYS A 857 34.53 8.86 -4.76
N THR A 858 33.82 7.88 -5.30
CA THR A 858 34.32 6.53 -5.51
C THR A 858 34.20 6.14 -6.97
N HIS A 859 35.19 5.35 -7.40
CA HIS A 859 35.27 4.77 -8.74
C HIS A 859 35.10 3.27 -8.71
N HIS A 860 35.24 2.64 -7.55
CA HIS A 860 35.20 1.20 -7.40
C HIS A 860 34.41 0.80 -6.17
N MET A 861 33.69 -0.31 -6.28
CA MET A 861 32.88 -0.86 -5.22
C MET A 861 33.09 -2.36 -5.14
N VAL A 862 33.13 -2.88 -3.92
CA VAL A 862 32.87 -4.30 -3.65
C VAL A 862 31.49 -4.41 -3.03
N GLU A 863 30.70 -5.34 -3.53
CA GLU A 863 29.43 -5.75 -2.94
C GLU A 863 29.29 -7.27 -3.07
N GLY A 864 29.00 -7.95 -1.96
CA GLY A 864 29.11 -9.42 -1.91
C GLY A 864 30.53 -9.85 -2.27
N GLU A 865 30.67 -10.80 -3.19
CA GLU A 865 31.98 -11.24 -3.72
C GLU A 865 32.34 -10.60 -5.06
N ASN A 866 31.63 -9.56 -5.48
CA ASN A 866 31.80 -8.94 -6.79
C ASN A 866 32.55 -7.60 -6.68
N PHE A 867 33.47 -7.37 -7.61
CA PHE A 867 34.20 -6.12 -7.77
C PHE A 867 33.66 -5.35 -8.96
N PHE A 868 33.36 -4.06 -8.76
CA PHE A 868 32.75 -3.20 -9.75
C PHE A 868 33.54 -1.92 -9.97
N GLN A 869 33.44 -1.38 -11.18
CA GLN A 869 33.86 -0.04 -11.54
C GLN A 869 32.64 0.83 -11.85
N TYR A 870 32.63 2.08 -11.41
CA TYR A 870 31.55 3.01 -11.72
C TYR A 870 31.47 3.27 -13.22
N SER A 871 30.27 3.14 -13.79
CA SER A 871 30.01 3.28 -15.22
C SER A 871 28.93 4.32 -15.53
N GLY A 872 28.44 5.04 -14.51
CA GLY A 872 27.45 6.08 -14.67
C GLY A 872 27.94 7.26 -15.51
N ALA A 873 27.02 7.81 -16.32
CA ALA A 873 27.31 8.94 -17.19
C ALA A 873 27.63 10.22 -16.42
N LYS A 874 28.35 11.14 -17.07
CA LYS A 874 28.55 12.50 -16.55
C LYS A 874 27.25 13.29 -16.69
N LEU A 875 26.71 13.75 -15.57
CA LEU A 875 25.49 14.54 -15.51
C LEU A 875 25.59 15.86 -16.30
N ALA A 876 24.47 16.28 -16.90
CA ALA A 876 24.34 17.58 -17.51
C ALA A 876 24.35 18.69 -16.42
N LYS A 877 24.69 19.92 -16.81
CA LYS A 877 24.76 21.05 -15.87
C LYS A 877 23.39 21.30 -15.24
N GLY A 878 23.26 21.03 -13.93
CA GLY A 878 22.03 21.23 -13.16
C GLY A 878 21.36 19.93 -12.72
N GLU A 879 21.77 18.78 -13.26
CA GLU A 879 21.37 17.47 -12.77
C GLU A 879 22.19 17.10 -11.52
N THR A 880 21.52 16.58 -10.49
CA THR A 880 22.12 16.20 -9.21
C THR A 880 22.02 14.71 -8.90
N ASN A 881 21.25 13.96 -9.69
CA ASN A 881 20.99 12.54 -9.45
C ASN A 881 21.94 11.69 -10.30
N TYR A 882 23.08 11.34 -9.71
CA TYR A 882 24.02 10.41 -10.35
C TYR A 882 23.33 9.04 -10.50
N PRO A 883 23.46 8.37 -11.66
CA PRO A 883 22.88 7.05 -11.84
C PRO A 883 23.67 6.01 -11.04
N TRP A 884 22.97 5.13 -10.33
CA TRP A 884 23.60 3.97 -9.68
C TRP A 884 23.96 2.93 -10.76
N SER A 885 25.06 3.16 -11.45
CA SER A 885 25.51 2.32 -12.58
C SER A 885 26.93 1.83 -12.35
N TRP A 886 27.07 0.51 -12.34
CA TRP A 886 28.28 -0.20 -11.99
C TRP A 886 28.55 -1.32 -12.99
N SER A 887 29.77 -1.39 -13.52
CA SER A 887 30.20 -2.45 -14.42
C SER A 887 31.06 -3.48 -13.69
N PRO A 888 30.71 -4.78 -13.73
CA PRO A 888 31.49 -5.82 -13.07
C PRO A 888 32.89 -5.91 -13.67
N GLN A 889 33.90 -6.01 -12.81
CA GLN A 889 35.32 -6.12 -13.18
C GLN A 889 35.92 -7.48 -12.78
N GLY A 890 35.23 -8.24 -11.92
CA GLY A 890 35.67 -9.55 -11.46
C GLY A 890 35.16 -9.84 -10.04
N SER A 891 35.86 -10.73 -9.34
CA SER A 891 35.53 -11.08 -7.95
C SER A 891 36.46 -10.40 -6.93
N ALA A 892 35.92 -10.15 -5.75
CA ALA A 892 36.62 -9.72 -4.55
C ALA A 892 36.22 -10.66 -3.41
N PRO A 893 37.02 -11.67 -3.08
CA PRO A 893 36.68 -12.63 -2.03
C PRO A 893 36.40 -11.95 -0.68
N VAL A 894 35.37 -12.44 0.00
CA VAL A 894 34.99 -11.98 1.34
C VAL A 894 34.99 -13.15 2.31
N SER A 895 35.58 -12.95 3.49
CA SER A 895 35.52 -13.91 4.59
C SER A 895 35.07 -13.24 5.87
N ARG A 896 34.40 -14.00 6.73
CA ARG A 896 33.95 -13.55 8.05
C ARG A 896 34.49 -14.45 9.15
N ASP A 897 35.07 -13.86 10.19
CA ASP A 897 35.46 -14.52 11.45
C ASP A 897 34.86 -13.73 12.62
N GLY A 898 33.88 -14.30 13.32
CA GLY A 898 33.08 -13.57 14.31
C GLY A 898 32.38 -12.35 13.70
N TYR A 899 32.67 -11.15 14.20
CA TYR A 899 32.18 -9.88 13.61
C TYR A 899 33.11 -9.32 12.52
N THR A 900 34.33 -9.85 12.37
CA THR A 900 35.31 -9.30 11.44
C THR A 900 35.05 -9.76 10.02
N TYR A 901 34.68 -8.82 9.18
CA TYR A 901 34.63 -9.00 7.73
C TYR A 901 35.98 -8.63 7.13
N THR A 902 36.41 -9.41 6.13
CA THR A 902 37.64 -9.19 5.38
C THR A 902 37.34 -9.25 3.89
N TRP A 903 37.52 -8.13 3.19
CA TRP A 903 37.38 -8.02 1.74
C TRP A 903 38.76 -7.98 1.09
N LYS A 904 38.97 -8.80 0.06
CA LYS A 904 40.20 -8.80 -0.73
C LYS A 904 39.94 -8.31 -2.15
N LEU A 905 40.35 -7.08 -2.42
CA LEU A 905 40.16 -6.41 -3.70
C LEU A 905 41.30 -6.76 -4.67
N PRO A 906 41.01 -7.02 -5.96
CA PRO A 906 42.00 -7.33 -6.99
C PRO A 906 42.72 -6.08 -7.53
N ILE A 907 42.86 -5.04 -6.70
CA ILE A 907 43.51 -3.77 -7.01
C ILE A 907 44.44 -3.40 -5.86
N GLY A 908 45.64 -2.91 -6.17
CA GLY A 908 46.68 -2.63 -5.17
C GLY A 908 47.21 -1.21 -5.26
N SER A 909 48.26 -0.93 -4.48
CA SER A 909 48.82 0.42 -4.33
C SER A 909 49.48 0.99 -5.60
N SER A 910 49.63 0.20 -6.66
CA SER A 910 50.18 0.67 -7.94
C SER A 910 49.15 1.38 -8.83
N SER A 911 47.85 1.23 -8.55
CA SER A 911 46.77 1.72 -9.41
C SER A 911 45.81 2.68 -8.70
N VAL A 912 45.51 2.46 -7.43
CA VAL A 912 44.65 3.33 -6.59
C VAL A 912 45.28 3.42 -5.20
N ASP A 913 45.13 4.56 -4.50
CA ASP A 913 45.56 4.67 -3.11
C ASP A 913 44.58 3.89 -2.21
N PRO A 914 44.99 2.72 -1.68
CA PRO A 914 44.09 1.84 -0.96
C PRO A 914 43.79 2.35 0.45
N ASN A 915 44.49 3.41 0.91
CA ASN A 915 44.25 3.99 2.22
C ASN A 915 42.95 4.77 2.30
N TYR A 916 42.32 5.10 1.16
CA TYR A 916 41.07 5.84 1.09
C TYR A 916 39.93 4.92 0.71
N PHE A 917 39.09 4.61 1.69
CA PHE A 917 37.93 3.76 1.49
C PHE A 917 36.78 4.13 2.41
N VAL A 918 35.59 3.63 2.04
CA VAL A 918 34.40 3.65 2.89
C VAL A 918 33.91 2.22 3.04
N VAL A 919 33.65 1.79 4.27
CA VAL A 919 32.80 0.61 4.50
C VAL A 919 31.39 1.11 4.79
N GLU A 920 30.44 0.67 3.98
CA GLU A 920 29.03 1.00 4.10
C GLU A 920 28.24 -0.23 4.56
N GLY A 921 27.40 -0.06 5.58
CA GLY A 921 26.32 -0.98 5.92
C GLY A 921 24.97 -0.36 5.60
N GLN A 922 24.15 -1.06 4.82
CA GLN A 922 22.82 -0.61 4.44
C GLN A 922 21.77 -1.71 4.58
N GLY A 923 20.58 -1.35 5.06
CA GLY A 923 19.43 -2.24 5.19
C GLY A 923 19.45 -3.05 6.49
N TYR A 924 18.31 -3.25 7.13
CA TYR A 924 18.16 -3.90 8.45
C TYR A 924 18.92 -3.24 9.62
N GLY A 925 19.41 -2.02 9.40
CA GLY A 925 20.01 -1.14 10.39
C GLY A 925 20.16 0.27 9.79
N PRO A 926 20.41 1.31 10.61
CA PRO A 926 20.66 2.65 10.11
C PRO A 926 21.82 2.67 9.12
N LEU A 927 21.65 3.34 7.97
CA LEU A 927 22.71 3.51 6.97
C LEU A 927 23.99 3.97 7.66
N THR A 928 25.04 3.16 7.57
CA THR A 928 26.28 3.37 8.30
C THR A 928 27.43 3.51 7.33
N ASN A 929 28.10 4.66 7.33
CA ASN A 929 29.28 4.93 6.52
C ASN A 929 30.48 5.19 7.42
N ILE A 930 31.49 4.31 7.37
CA ILE A 930 32.79 4.53 8.01
C ILE A 930 33.82 4.98 6.97
N PHE A 931 34.23 6.25 7.06
CA PHE A 931 35.24 6.85 6.21
C PHE A 931 36.63 6.61 6.76
N HIS A 932 37.54 6.13 5.92
CA HIS A 932 38.94 5.94 6.29
C HIS A 932 39.89 6.46 5.21
N PRO A 933 40.86 7.34 5.55
CA PRO A 933 40.89 8.12 6.78
C PRO A 933 39.74 9.14 6.84
N CYS A 934 39.63 9.90 7.93
CA CYS A 934 38.71 11.03 8.03
C CYS A 934 38.85 12.03 6.86
N PRO A 935 37.75 12.49 6.22
CA PRO A 935 37.80 13.61 5.28
C PRO A 935 38.43 14.87 5.92
N SER A 936 39.08 15.74 5.14
CA SER A 936 39.79 16.92 5.67
C SER A 936 38.86 17.97 6.29
N THR A 937 37.62 18.06 5.79
CA THR A 937 36.55 18.90 6.31
C THR A 937 35.76 18.24 7.45
N TRP A 938 36.16 17.05 7.89
CA TRP A 938 35.53 16.35 8.99
C TRP A 938 35.71 17.11 10.30
N SER A 939 34.62 17.30 11.03
CA SER A 939 34.60 17.81 12.40
C SER A 939 33.65 16.98 13.25
N ASP A 940 33.80 16.98 14.58
CA ASP A 940 32.87 16.25 15.43
C ASP A 940 31.41 16.79 15.32
N SER A 941 31.25 18.02 14.84
CA SER A 941 29.96 18.65 14.51
C SER A 941 29.38 18.29 13.13
N THR A 942 30.13 17.61 12.25
CA THR A 942 29.68 17.21 10.90
C THR A 942 29.02 15.83 10.86
N THR A 943 28.72 15.23 12.02
CA THR A 943 28.15 13.89 12.13
C THR A 943 26.68 13.88 11.67
N ALA A 944 26.46 13.54 10.39
CA ALA A 944 25.14 13.05 9.98
C ALA A 944 24.85 11.71 10.67
N THR A 945 23.58 11.42 10.92
CA THR A 945 23.15 10.14 11.49
C THR A 945 23.73 9.00 10.64
N GLY A 946 24.58 8.16 11.25
CA GLY A 946 25.18 7.00 10.59
C GLY A 946 26.50 7.23 9.87
N ALA A 947 27.05 8.45 9.82
CA ALA A 947 28.39 8.69 9.26
C ALA A 947 29.43 8.93 10.36
N TYR A 948 30.56 8.23 10.32
CA TYR A 948 31.73 8.50 11.15
C TYR A 948 33.02 8.16 10.42
N CYS A 949 34.16 8.55 10.98
CA CYS A 949 35.44 8.30 10.35
C CYS A 949 36.47 7.75 11.33
N THR A 950 37.48 7.09 10.78
CA THR A 950 38.64 6.58 11.51
C THR A 950 39.93 7.04 10.84
N GLY A 951 41.06 6.93 11.54
CA GLY A 951 42.34 7.45 11.06
C GLY A 951 42.41 8.99 11.09
N LYS A 952 43.59 9.54 10.81
CA LYS A 952 43.76 10.99 10.65
C LYS A 952 43.61 11.34 9.19
N GLY A 953 42.76 12.33 8.89
CA GLY A 953 42.57 12.78 7.53
C GLY A 953 43.85 13.20 6.83
N PRO A 954 43.86 13.22 5.49
CA PRO A 954 45.04 13.58 4.72
C PRO A 954 45.51 14.99 5.03
N TYR A 955 44.62 15.86 5.48
CA TYR A 955 44.93 17.22 5.87
C TYR A 955 44.23 17.58 7.18
N ASP A 956 44.94 18.27 8.06
CA ASP A 956 44.37 18.97 9.22
C ASP A 956 44.80 20.43 9.15
N CYS A 957 43.86 21.38 9.03
CA CYS A 957 44.19 22.80 9.01
C CYS A 957 44.49 23.40 10.40
N LYS A 958 44.67 22.53 11.40
CA LYS A 958 45.27 22.90 12.68
C LYS A 958 46.75 23.23 12.49
N GLY A 959 47.19 24.16 13.33
CA GLY A 959 48.58 24.51 13.50
C GLY A 959 48.78 25.21 14.83
N GLU A 960 49.94 25.79 15.02
CA GLU A 960 50.27 26.58 16.21
C GLU A 960 49.23 27.71 16.48
N PRO A 961 48.98 28.12 17.74
CA PRO A 961 47.93 29.10 18.08
C PRO A 961 47.98 30.43 17.32
N LEU A 962 49.17 30.85 16.87
CA LEU A 962 49.40 32.09 16.13
C LEU A 962 49.28 31.94 14.60
N CYS A 963 48.80 30.80 14.12
CA CYS A 963 48.59 30.56 12.69
C CYS A 963 47.65 31.57 12.02
N SER A 964 46.70 32.17 12.75
CA SER A 964 45.80 33.21 12.23
C SER A 964 46.51 34.54 11.93
N THR A 965 47.66 34.83 12.56
CA THR A 965 48.44 36.06 12.34
C THR A 965 49.53 35.88 11.28
N MET A 966 49.84 34.63 10.92
CA MET A 966 50.89 34.28 9.97
C MET A 966 50.65 34.85 8.56
N ASN A 967 51.72 35.32 7.92
CA ASN A 967 51.72 35.73 6.52
C ASN A 967 52.19 34.57 5.63
N VAL A 968 51.29 34.10 4.75
CA VAL A 968 51.52 32.93 3.87
C VAL A 968 52.77 33.10 3.00
N LYS A 969 53.12 34.33 2.62
CA LYS A 969 54.33 34.62 1.82
C LYS A 969 55.61 34.12 2.48
N PHE A 970 55.63 33.97 3.80
CA PHE A 970 56.75 33.39 4.51
C PHE A 970 56.82 31.88 4.32
N CYS A 971 55.67 31.18 4.34
CA CYS A 971 55.63 29.76 4.03
C CYS A 971 56.03 29.47 2.57
N ASP A 972 55.55 30.31 1.63
CA ASP A 972 55.94 30.23 0.22
C ASP A 972 57.46 30.36 0.07
N LYS A 973 58.10 31.24 0.85
CA LYS A 973 59.56 31.39 0.83
C LYS A 973 60.28 30.22 1.49
N ALA A 974 59.77 29.73 2.62
CA ALA A 974 60.35 28.59 3.32
C ALA A 974 60.39 27.34 2.41
N VAL A 975 59.27 27.00 1.76
CA VAL A 975 59.19 25.82 0.90
C VAL A 975 60.02 25.98 -0.39
N ASN A 976 60.03 27.17 -1.00
CA ASN A 976 60.74 27.39 -2.28
C ASN A 976 62.25 27.52 -2.12
N GLN A 977 62.76 27.64 -0.89
CA GLN A 977 64.19 27.65 -0.59
C GLN A 977 64.71 26.31 -0.07
N MET A 978 63.86 25.28 -0.01
CA MET A 978 64.28 23.92 0.31
C MET A 978 64.94 23.21 -0.87
N GLN A 979 65.80 22.23 -0.57
CA GLN A 979 66.36 21.33 -1.57
C GLN A 979 65.26 20.39 -2.04
N ARG A 980 64.93 20.47 -3.33
CA ARG A 980 64.00 19.60 -4.05
C ARG A 980 64.68 18.29 -4.51
N GLY A 981 63.93 17.41 -5.17
CA GLY A 981 64.44 16.13 -5.65
C GLY A 981 64.55 15.08 -4.55
N SER A 982 65.55 14.18 -4.66
CA SER A 982 65.73 13.02 -3.78
C SER A 982 66.32 13.33 -2.39
N LYS A 983 66.49 14.59 -2.02
CA LYS A 983 66.98 14.98 -0.68
C LYS A 983 66.01 14.49 0.39
N ILE A 984 66.50 13.72 1.37
CA ILE A 984 65.67 13.19 2.45
C ILE A 984 65.66 14.14 3.66
N TYR A 985 64.46 14.46 4.13
CA TYR A 985 64.19 15.15 5.39
C TYR A 985 63.65 14.15 6.42
N THR A 986 64.02 14.30 7.70
CA THR A 986 63.59 13.37 8.76
C THR A 986 62.94 14.04 9.97
N ALA A 987 61.92 13.38 10.53
CA ALA A 987 61.06 13.92 11.61
C ALA A 987 61.76 14.23 12.94
N ASN A 988 62.94 13.67 13.19
CA ASN A 988 63.72 13.85 14.42
C ASN A 988 65.06 14.54 14.17
N GLY A 989 65.16 15.36 13.12
CA GLY A 989 66.34 16.20 12.92
C GLY A 989 66.43 17.27 14.01
N GLU A 990 67.45 17.21 14.88
CA GLU A 990 67.72 18.23 15.90
C GLU A 990 67.89 19.63 15.29
N ALA A 991 68.39 19.70 14.06
CA ALA A 991 68.47 20.90 13.27
C ALA A 991 67.31 21.00 12.26
N LEU A 992 66.73 22.20 12.16
CA LEU A 992 65.64 22.49 11.21
C LEU A 992 66.03 22.14 9.76
N ALA A 993 67.29 22.35 9.36
CA ALA A 993 67.76 22.05 8.00
C ALA A 993 67.65 20.55 7.59
N ILE A 994 67.50 19.65 8.57
CA ILE A 994 67.37 18.20 8.35
C ILE A 994 65.89 17.77 8.39
N SER A 995 65.03 18.57 9.03
CA SER A 995 63.60 18.30 9.20
C SER A 995 62.69 19.23 8.38
N GLY A 996 63.22 20.27 7.73
CA GLY A 996 62.48 21.18 6.87
C GLY A 996 63.16 22.54 6.67
N ASN A 997 62.36 23.62 6.63
CA ASN A 997 62.85 25.00 6.51
C ASN A 997 61.89 26.03 7.13
N CYS A 998 62.35 27.26 7.37
CA CYS A 998 61.50 28.37 7.82
C CYS A 998 61.86 29.70 7.14
N TRP A 999 60.93 30.65 7.20
CA TRP A 999 61.16 32.05 6.83
C TRP A 999 60.37 32.98 7.74
N ALA A 1000 60.90 34.14 8.11
CA ALA A 1000 60.24 35.12 8.97
C ALA A 1000 60.42 36.59 8.52
N ASN A 1001 59.82 37.51 9.27
CA ASN A 1001 60.12 38.93 9.21
C ASN A 1001 61.38 39.28 10.03
N TRP A 1002 61.73 40.56 10.12
CA TRP A 1002 62.91 41.03 10.87
C TRP A 1002 62.79 40.84 12.39
N GLU A 1003 61.59 40.61 12.91
CA GLU A 1003 61.29 40.29 14.32
C GLU A 1003 61.26 38.77 14.58
N GLN A 1004 61.70 37.95 13.61
CA GLN A 1004 61.73 36.48 13.67
C GLN A 1004 60.34 35.80 13.75
N PHE A 1005 59.26 36.52 13.45
CA PHE A 1005 57.92 35.97 13.31
C PHE A 1005 57.67 35.47 11.88
N GLY A 1006 57.41 34.18 11.73
CA GLY A 1006 57.42 33.54 10.42
C GLY A 1006 56.63 32.24 10.32
N CYS A 1007 57.03 31.45 9.33
CA CYS A 1007 56.45 30.17 8.99
C CYS A 1007 57.53 29.11 8.86
N LYS A 1008 57.25 27.89 9.30
CA LYS A 1008 58.08 26.70 9.06
C LYS A 1008 57.30 25.65 8.27
N VAL A 1009 57.99 24.90 7.43
CA VAL A 1009 57.50 23.71 6.74
C VAL A 1009 58.40 22.55 7.14
N THR A 1010 57.86 21.53 7.80
CA THR A 1010 58.68 20.46 8.41
C THR A 1010 58.04 19.09 8.35
N VAL A 1011 58.84 18.03 8.19
CA VAL A 1011 58.43 16.64 8.41
C VAL A 1011 58.34 16.33 9.90
N ARG A 1012 57.33 15.54 10.31
CA ARG A 1012 57.19 15.01 11.67
C ARG A 1012 56.63 13.58 11.60
N GLY A 1013 56.47 12.95 12.77
CA GLY A 1013 55.82 11.64 12.92
C GLY A 1013 56.80 10.46 12.89
N LYS A 1014 56.23 9.29 13.14
CA LYS A 1014 56.91 8.00 13.03
C LYS A 1014 56.13 7.12 12.06
N ASP A 1015 56.83 6.31 11.28
CA ASP A 1015 56.21 5.35 10.39
C ASP A 1015 55.51 4.23 11.17
N GLU A 1016 54.77 3.37 10.46
CA GLU A 1016 54.06 2.20 10.98
C GLU A 1016 54.96 1.20 11.77
N ASN A 1017 56.28 1.26 11.57
CA ASN A 1017 57.27 0.43 12.26
C ASN A 1017 57.94 1.17 13.44
N GLY A 1018 57.45 2.37 13.79
CA GLY A 1018 57.97 3.19 14.87
C GLY A 1018 59.29 3.92 14.55
N LYS A 1019 59.74 3.96 13.29
CA LYS A 1019 60.93 4.70 12.86
C LYS A 1019 60.58 6.15 12.53
N ASN A 1020 61.57 7.05 12.61
CA ASN A 1020 61.34 8.46 12.28
C ASN A 1020 61.03 8.60 10.79
N CYS A 1021 60.01 9.39 10.47
CA CYS A 1021 59.59 9.60 9.10
C CYS A 1021 60.69 10.19 8.22
N GLN A 1022 60.75 9.71 6.98
CA GLN A 1022 61.68 10.15 5.95
C GLN A 1022 60.87 10.51 4.71
N ILE A 1023 61.03 11.75 4.25
CA ILE A 1023 60.28 12.31 3.12
C ILE A 1023 61.26 13.05 2.21
N THR A 1024 61.10 12.92 0.90
CA THR A 1024 61.92 13.61 -0.11
C THR A 1024 61.60 15.10 -0.19
N GLY A 1025 62.51 15.89 -0.76
CA GLY A 1025 62.31 17.32 -0.98
C GLY A 1025 61.18 17.63 -1.95
N ASP A 1026 60.95 16.77 -2.94
CA ASP A 1026 59.79 16.89 -3.82
C ASP A 1026 58.48 16.58 -3.08
N GLU A 1027 58.42 15.50 -2.30
CA GLU A 1027 57.24 15.17 -1.49
C GLU A 1027 56.93 16.26 -0.44
N MET A 1028 57.96 16.88 0.16
CA MET A 1028 57.81 18.03 1.05
C MET A 1028 57.18 19.24 0.33
N TRP A 1029 57.66 19.54 -0.88
CA TRP A 1029 57.14 20.66 -1.68
C TRP A 1029 55.71 20.39 -2.14
N GLU A 1030 55.43 19.19 -2.63
CA GLU A 1030 54.09 18.76 -3.03
C GLU A 1030 53.13 18.76 -1.83
N ALA A 1031 53.57 18.27 -0.67
CA ALA A 1031 52.78 18.33 0.55
C ALA A 1031 52.37 19.75 0.93
N TYR A 1032 53.29 20.72 0.82
CA TYR A 1032 52.96 22.12 1.03
C TYR A 1032 51.87 22.60 0.05
N GLN A 1033 52.00 22.28 -1.23
CA GLN A 1033 51.01 22.68 -2.24
C GLN A 1033 49.65 22.03 -1.97
N ASP A 1034 49.64 20.77 -1.57
CA ASP A 1034 48.44 20.03 -1.26
C ASP A 1034 47.73 20.56 -0.02
N ILE A 1035 48.44 20.87 1.06
CA ILE A 1035 47.87 21.51 2.26
C ILE A 1035 47.13 22.80 1.88
N ARG A 1036 47.71 23.58 0.96
CA ARG A 1036 47.16 24.86 0.51
C ARG A 1036 45.99 24.73 -0.45
N LYS A 1037 46.06 23.78 -1.40
CA LYS A 1037 45.14 23.66 -2.53
C LYS A 1037 44.10 22.56 -2.36
N ASN A 1038 44.53 21.38 -1.93
CA ASN A 1038 43.69 20.19 -1.81
C ASN A 1038 43.04 20.11 -0.42
N GLY A 1039 43.81 20.34 0.65
CA GLY A 1039 43.30 20.38 2.02
C GLY A 1039 42.58 21.67 2.41
N GLY A 1040 42.53 22.68 1.53
CA GLY A 1040 41.84 23.95 1.78
C GLY A 1040 42.43 24.85 2.88
N CYS A 1041 43.63 24.54 3.38
CA CYS A 1041 44.19 25.23 4.53
C CYS A 1041 44.74 26.63 4.17
N LYS A 1042 44.05 27.68 4.64
CA LYS A 1042 44.35 29.08 4.28
C LYS A 1042 45.66 29.63 4.84
N LYS A 1043 46.22 29.06 5.91
CA LYS A 1043 47.45 29.55 6.55
C LYS A 1043 48.36 28.41 7.02
N CYS A 1044 47.96 27.72 8.07
CA CYS A 1044 48.65 26.54 8.60
C CYS A 1044 47.87 25.29 8.30
N GLY A 1045 48.57 24.17 8.33
CA GLY A 1045 47.98 22.86 8.23
C GLY A 1045 49.03 21.78 8.14
N THR A 1046 48.59 20.54 8.26
CA THR A 1046 49.43 19.35 8.21
C THR A 1046 48.90 18.41 7.14
N LYS A 1047 49.78 17.87 6.29
CA LYS A 1047 49.49 16.73 5.42
C LYS A 1047 49.89 15.44 6.12
N HIS A 1048 48.99 14.49 6.23
CA HIS A 1048 49.24 13.13 6.69
C HIS A 1048 49.39 12.19 5.49
N PHE A 1049 50.39 11.31 5.53
CA PHE A 1049 50.70 10.35 4.46
C PHE A 1049 50.12 8.95 4.73
N GLY A 1050 49.24 8.79 5.73
CA GLY A 1050 48.61 7.51 6.08
C GLY A 1050 49.50 6.53 6.84
N ASN A 1051 50.81 6.48 6.54
CA ASN A 1051 51.78 5.60 7.18
C ASN A 1051 52.34 6.12 8.53
N GLY A 1052 51.74 7.16 9.11
CA GLY A 1052 52.22 7.85 10.33
C GLY A 1052 53.14 9.05 10.07
N CYS A 1053 53.61 9.22 8.83
CA CYS A 1053 54.38 10.39 8.42
C CYS A 1053 53.52 11.59 8.08
N LEU A 1054 54.05 12.77 8.38
CA LEU A 1054 53.34 14.03 8.14
C LEU A 1054 54.28 15.19 7.82
N VAL A 1055 53.81 16.15 7.03
CA VAL A 1055 54.46 17.44 6.77
C VAL A 1055 53.56 18.55 7.30
N SER A 1056 54.09 19.42 8.16
CA SER A 1056 53.35 20.51 8.80
C SER A 1056 53.83 21.88 8.31
N VAL A 1057 52.87 22.77 8.07
CA VAL A 1057 53.06 24.21 7.81
C VAL A 1057 52.54 24.96 9.02
N ASP A 1058 53.44 25.59 9.78
CA ASP A 1058 53.12 26.17 11.08
C ASP A 1058 53.74 27.55 11.28
N TYR A 1059 53.12 28.34 12.16
CA TYR A 1059 53.74 29.55 12.68
C TYR A 1059 55.03 29.18 13.44
N TYR A 1060 56.06 30.00 13.28
CA TYR A 1060 57.33 29.78 13.96
C TYR A 1060 57.97 31.09 14.41
N TYR A 1061 58.45 31.10 15.64
CA TYR A 1061 59.24 32.18 16.23
C TYR A 1061 60.69 31.71 16.41
N GLY A 1062 61.66 32.59 16.15
CA GLY A 1062 63.07 32.23 16.18
C GLY A 1062 63.60 31.73 14.84
N CYS A 1063 62.87 31.97 13.74
CA CYS A 1063 63.43 31.78 12.41
C CYS A 1063 64.44 32.91 12.14
N ASN A 1064 65.69 32.56 11.89
CA ASN A 1064 66.69 33.53 11.45
C ASN A 1064 66.74 33.53 9.92
N ASN A 1065 66.14 34.53 9.29
CA ASN A 1065 66.14 34.71 7.82
C ASN A 1065 67.55 34.93 7.22
N ARG A 1066 68.59 34.93 8.07
CA ARG A 1066 69.99 35.09 7.70
C ARG A 1066 70.74 33.76 7.70
N ASP A 1067 70.10 32.67 8.06
CA ASP A 1067 70.64 31.33 7.85
C ASP A 1067 70.01 30.78 6.58
N PRO A 1068 70.78 30.53 5.51
CA PRO A 1068 70.27 29.87 4.32
C PRO A 1068 70.04 28.41 4.70
N GLY A 1069 68.98 28.13 5.45
CA GLY A 1069 68.54 26.78 5.76
C GLY A 1069 68.36 26.06 4.42
N VAL A 1070 69.34 25.21 4.10
CA VAL A 1070 69.58 24.39 2.90
C VAL A 1070 70.92 24.63 2.16
N ASN A 1071 71.67 25.72 2.37
CA ASN A 1071 73.02 25.89 1.76
C ASN A 1071 74.21 25.71 2.72
N SER A 1072 74.01 25.28 3.97
CA SER A 1072 75.13 25.13 4.94
C SER A 1072 75.33 23.68 5.42
N ILE A 1073 75.24 22.69 4.54
CA ILE A 1073 75.81 21.36 4.81
C ILE A 1073 76.94 21.12 3.81
N GLU A 1074 78.02 21.88 3.96
CA GLU A 1074 79.39 21.47 3.66
C GLU A 1074 80.29 22.19 4.68
N ASP A 1075 80.63 21.47 5.75
CA ASP A 1075 81.98 21.38 6.35
C ASP A 1075 82.03 20.14 7.25
#